data_AF-A0AAD5CK20-F1
#
_entry.id   AF-A0AAD5CK20-F1
#
_cell.length_a   1.000
_cell.length_b   1.000
_cell.length_c   1.000
_cell.angle_alpha   90.00
_cell.angle_beta   90.00
_cell.angle_gamma   90.00
#
_symmetry.space_group_name_H-M   'P 1'
#
loop_
_entity.id
_entity.type
_entity.pdbx_description
1 polymer ?
#
loop_
_entity_poly.entity_id
_entity_poly.type
_entity_poly.pdbx_seq_one_letter_code
_entity_poly.pdbx_strand_id
1 'polypeptide(L)'
;MDPYKDAKLILPPPDQRPSSAYNTPFWTTNAGAPVYNNTASLTVGNRGPILLEDYHLIEKLANFTRERIPERIVHARGASAKGFFEVTHDITHLTCADFLRAPGVQTPVIVRFSTVIHERGSPETIRDPRGFATKFYTREGNFDIVGNNFPVFFTRDAMAFPDVIHAFKPNPKSHIQEDWRILDFLSHHPESLNTMTFWLDDVGIPTDYRHMEGSHGSPHVESITPLKIFTTPFKLVIDPDHEDRLDFDPLDGTMTWPEDIIPLQPVGRMVLNKNIDNFFAENEQLAFNPGLVVPGIYYSDDKMLQGRIFAYSDTQRHRLGPNYLQLPVNAPKCAHHNNHYDGHMNFMHRDEEVDYFPSRYDRVQHAQKYPINPARVTGTRERTVIPKYNDFKQPGERYRSWDPARQERFIVRMCKMLSDPRVTHELRSIWISYWTQADQSLGQKIASRLNYRPSSAYNAQFWTTNYGAPVYNNNSSLTIGTRGPILLEDYHFVEKLANFDRERIPERVVHARGASAKGFFEVTHDISALTCADFLRAPGVQTPVIVRFSTVIHERGSPETLRDPRGFAVKFYTREGNFDLVGNNFPVFFIRDGMKFPDMVHSLKPNPKSHIQEDWRILDFFSHHPESLHMFTFLQDDVGVPQDYRHMEGSGVNTYTLINKAGKTHYVKFHWKPTCGVKCLLEDEAIKVGGTNHSHATKDLYDSIAAGNYPEWKLFIQTMDPDHEDRFDFDPLDVTKTWPEDILPLQPVGRMVLNKNIDNFFAENEQLAFCPAIIVPGIYYSDDKLLQTRIFSYADTQRHRLGPNYLQLPANAPKCAHHNNHHDGFMNFMHRDEEVNYFPSRHDPVRHAEQYPIPPVRLSGKRYKCVIEKENNFKQPGERYRSWAPDRQERFICRIVGALSDPRVTHEVRTVWLSYWSQADKSLGQKIASRLNVKP
;
A
#
# COMPACT_ATOMS: atom_id res chain seq x y z
N MET A 1 -51.44 2.95 -25.02
CA MET A 1 -50.95 2.28 -23.79
C MET A 1 -49.46 2.02 -24.01
N ASP A 2 -48.63 2.30 -23.02
CA ASP A 2 -47.17 2.25 -23.13
C ASP A 2 -46.64 0.91 -22.55
N PRO A 3 -45.89 0.10 -23.33
CA PRO A 3 -45.37 -1.18 -22.85
C PRO A 3 -44.14 -1.08 -21.93
N TYR A 4 -43.53 0.09 -21.72
CA TYR A 4 -42.25 0.23 -21.01
C TYR A 4 -42.35 0.43 -19.48
N LYS A 5 -43.49 0.12 -18.85
CA LYS A 5 -43.79 0.61 -17.49
C LYS A 5 -43.28 -0.21 -16.29
N ASP A 6 -42.73 -1.42 -16.49
CA ASP A 6 -42.29 -2.32 -15.40
C ASP A 6 -40.90 -2.94 -15.63
N ALA A 7 -39.86 -2.09 -15.67
CA ALA A 7 -38.47 -2.52 -15.85
C ALA A 7 -37.83 -3.06 -14.55
N LYS A 8 -38.24 -4.26 -14.10
CA LYS A 8 -37.51 -5.00 -13.05
C LYS A 8 -36.25 -5.65 -13.62
N LEU A 9 -35.08 -5.22 -13.14
CA LEU A 9 -33.78 -5.83 -13.45
C LEU A 9 -33.68 -7.24 -12.82
N ILE A 10 -34.00 -8.26 -13.62
CA ILE A 10 -33.72 -9.66 -13.34
C ILE A 10 -32.46 -10.04 -14.10
N LEU A 11 -31.42 -10.50 -13.39
CA LEU A 11 -30.24 -11.09 -14.03
C LEU A 11 -30.60 -12.48 -14.58
N PRO A 12 -30.16 -12.86 -15.79
CA PRO A 12 -30.38 -14.19 -16.32
C PRO A 12 -29.58 -15.24 -15.51
N PRO A 13 -30.04 -16.51 -15.47
CA PRO A 13 -29.25 -17.62 -14.93
C PRO A 13 -27.94 -17.82 -15.74
N PRO A 14 -26.94 -18.55 -15.21
CA PRO A 14 -25.55 -18.47 -15.68
C PRO A 14 -25.30 -18.86 -17.15
N ASP A 15 -26.17 -19.70 -17.72
CA ASP A 15 -25.81 -20.61 -18.82
C ASP A 15 -26.01 -20.03 -20.24
N GLN A 16 -26.35 -18.74 -20.38
CA GLN A 16 -26.59 -18.10 -21.68
C GLN A 16 -25.86 -16.75 -21.84
N ARG A 17 -24.53 -16.76 -21.70
CA ARG A 17 -23.66 -15.68 -22.22
C ARG A 17 -23.12 -16.07 -23.61
N PRO A 18 -23.01 -15.15 -24.58
CA PRO A 18 -22.47 -15.45 -25.90
C PRO A 18 -20.97 -15.79 -25.79
N SER A 19 -20.63 -17.06 -26.04
CA SER A 19 -19.27 -17.58 -25.99
C SER A 19 -18.54 -17.42 -27.33
N SER A 20 -17.32 -16.87 -27.28
CA SER A 20 -16.19 -17.16 -28.22
C SER A 20 -15.04 -16.15 -28.09
N ALA A 21 -15.34 -14.84 -27.96
CA ALA A 21 -14.34 -13.79 -28.19
C ALA A 21 -13.52 -13.32 -26.95
N TYR A 22 -14.00 -13.55 -25.72
CA TYR A 22 -13.40 -12.99 -24.48
C TYR A 22 -13.21 -14.04 -23.37
N ASN A 23 -13.19 -15.34 -23.70
CA ASN A 23 -13.33 -16.43 -22.72
C ASN A 23 -12.03 -17.09 -22.24
N THR A 24 -10.84 -16.60 -22.62
CA THR A 24 -9.60 -17.06 -21.97
C THR A 24 -9.34 -16.19 -20.74
N PRO A 25 -9.36 -16.75 -19.51
CA PRO A 25 -9.07 -15.97 -18.32
C PRO A 25 -7.59 -15.54 -18.31
N PHE A 26 -7.35 -14.35 -17.79
CA PHE A 26 -6.03 -13.75 -17.65
C PHE A 26 -5.86 -13.16 -16.25
N TRP A 27 -4.60 -13.02 -15.83
CA TRP A 27 -4.24 -12.45 -14.54
C TRP A 27 -4.76 -11.02 -14.38
N THR A 28 -5.24 -10.68 -13.18
CA THR A 28 -5.70 -9.31 -12.84
C THR A 28 -5.26 -8.87 -11.45
N THR A 29 -5.27 -7.55 -11.20
CA THR A 29 -5.24 -6.98 -9.85
C THR A 29 -6.54 -7.31 -9.07
N ASN A 30 -6.64 -6.94 -7.79
CA ASN A 30 -7.91 -7.00 -7.07
C ASN A 30 -9.00 -6.10 -7.67
N ALA A 31 -8.61 -5.02 -8.37
CA ALA A 31 -9.53 -4.12 -9.05
C ALA A 31 -9.94 -4.61 -10.46
N GLY A 32 -9.54 -5.83 -10.85
CA GLY A 32 -9.88 -6.44 -12.13
C GLY A 32 -9.06 -5.94 -13.33
N ALA A 33 -8.07 -5.06 -13.12
CA ALA A 33 -7.21 -4.57 -14.19
C ALA A 33 -6.23 -5.67 -14.66
N PRO A 34 -6.05 -5.92 -15.98
CA PRO A 34 -5.22 -7.01 -16.48
C PRO A 34 -3.73 -6.90 -16.12
N VAL A 35 -3.09 -8.02 -15.80
CA VAL A 35 -1.69 -8.15 -15.38
C VAL A 35 -0.90 -8.94 -16.44
N TYR A 36 -0.04 -8.22 -17.16
CA TYR A 36 0.79 -8.79 -18.23
C TYR A 36 2.04 -9.54 -17.73
N ASN A 37 2.41 -9.38 -16.45
CA ASN A 37 3.51 -10.10 -15.78
C ASN A 37 3.31 -10.06 -14.25
N ASN A 38 3.41 -11.22 -13.59
CA ASN A 38 3.15 -11.42 -12.15
C ASN A 38 4.38 -11.97 -11.39
N THR A 39 5.54 -12.10 -12.05
CA THR A 39 6.75 -12.74 -11.52
C THR A 39 7.96 -11.82 -11.47
N ALA A 40 7.98 -10.72 -12.23
CA ALA A 40 9.07 -9.76 -12.27
C ALA A 40 8.62 -8.36 -11.83
N SER A 41 9.36 -7.76 -10.89
CA SER A 41 9.17 -6.37 -10.45
C SER A 41 9.50 -5.36 -11.56
N LEU A 42 8.81 -4.21 -11.57
CA LEU A 42 9.04 -3.09 -12.49
C LEU A 42 10.32 -2.33 -12.08
N THR A 43 11.31 -2.25 -12.97
CA THR A 43 12.65 -1.71 -12.70
C THR A 43 13.16 -0.76 -13.78
N VAL A 44 14.24 -0.04 -13.49
CA VAL A 44 14.98 0.77 -14.47
C VAL A 44 16.10 -0.07 -15.10
N GLY A 45 15.73 -0.98 -16.01
CA GLY A 45 16.60 -2.00 -16.61
C GLY A 45 16.83 -3.22 -15.70
N ASN A 46 17.52 -4.23 -16.22
CA ASN A 46 17.58 -5.59 -15.63
C ASN A 46 18.16 -5.65 -14.20
N ARG A 47 19.02 -4.70 -13.83
CA ARG A 47 19.60 -4.54 -12.48
C ARG A 47 19.28 -3.17 -11.86
N GLY A 48 18.20 -2.52 -12.31
CA GLY A 48 17.74 -1.26 -11.74
C GLY A 48 16.92 -1.44 -10.46
N PRO A 49 16.76 -0.38 -9.65
CA PRO A 49 15.89 -0.39 -8.49
C PRO A 49 14.43 -0.62 -8.91
N ILE A 50 13.64 -1.19 -8.00
CA ILE A 50 12.18 -1.31 -8.14
C ILE A 50 11.55 0.08 -8.06
N LEU A 51 10.58 0.36 -8.93
CA LEU A 51 9.83 1.63 -8.93
C LEU A 51 8.60 1.56 -8.01
N LEU A 52 8.29 2.68 -7.33
CA LEU A 52 7.08 2.84 -6.50
C LEU A 52 5.78 2.68 -7.32
N GLU A 53 5.88 2.85 -8.64
CA GLU A 53 4.82 2.67 -9.62
C GLU A 53 4.42 1.20 -9.83
N ASP A 54 5.15 0.25 -9.25
CA ASP A 54 4.74 -1.15 -9.17
C ASP A 54 3.62 -1.35 -8.14
N TYR A 55 2.47 -0.73 -8.40
CA TYR A 55 1.28 -0.88 -7.56
C TYR A 55 0.86 -2.35 -7.39
N HIS A 56 1.13 -3.21 -8.37
CA HIS A 56 0.81 -4.64 -8.29
C HIS A 56 1.70 -5.37 -7.27
N LEU A 57 3.02 -5.12 -7.26
CA LEU A 57 3.92 -5.60 -6.20
C LEU A 57 3.49 -5.07 -4.83
N ILE A 58 3.20 -3.78 -4.74
CA ILE A 58 2.79 -3.12 -3.49
C ILE A 58 1.47 -3.69 -2.98
N GLU A 59 0.48 -3.92 -3.85
CA GLU A 59 -0.78 -4.58 -3.51
C GLU A 59 -0.53 -6.01 -3.01
N LYS A 60 0.21 -6.81 -3.77
CA LYS A 60 0.47 -8.22 -3.45
C LYS A 60 1.18 -8.37 -2.09
N LEU A 61 2.21 -7.55 -1.83
CA LEU A 61 2.90 -7.50 -0.55
C LEU A 61 1.99 -6.95 0.58
N ALA A 62 1.27 -5.85 0.37
CA ALA A 62 0.45 -5.21 1.40
C ALA A 62 -0.81 -6.02 1.78
N ASN A 63 -1.29 -6.89 0.89
CA ASN A 63 -2.31 -7.89 1.20
C ASN A 63 -1.68 -8.98 2.07
N PHE A 64 -0.58 -9.58 1.60
CA PHE A 64 0.16 -10.65 2.28
C PHE A 64 0.54 -10.30 3.73
N THR A 65 0.99 -9.08 4.01
CA THR A 65 1.33 -8.60 5.35
C THR A 65 0.14 -8.38 6.29
N ARG A 66 -1.10 -8.44 5.78
CA ARG A 66 -2.35 -8.17 6.51
C ARG A 66 -3.33 -9.34 6.52
N GLU A 67 -2.94 -10.52 6.07
CA GLU A 67 -3.87 -11.67 5.94
C GLU A 67 -4.48 -12.16 7.26
N ARG A 68 -3.97 -11.69 8.41
CA ARG A 68 -4.37 -12.17 9.74
C ARG A 68 -4.65 -11.02 10.70
N ILE A 69 -5.40 -11.36 11.75
CA ILE A 69 -5.48 -10.63 13.03
C ILE A 69 -4.03 -10.30 13.48
N PRO A 70 -3.73 -9.14 14.11
CA PRO A 70 -2.37 -8.65 14.44
C PRO A 70 -1.33 -9.61 15.06
N GLU A 71 -0.85 -10.58 14.27
CA GLU A 71 0.26 -11.48 14.54
C GLU A 71 1.32 -11.37 13.42
N ARG A 72 2.43 -12.12 13.54
CA ARG A 72 3.44 -12.15 12.47
C ARG A 72 3.08 -13.26 11.48
N ILE A 73 2.82 -12.89 10.23
CA ILE A 73 2.40 -13.81 9.15
C ILE A 73 3.55 -14.71 8.67
N VAL A 74 4.79 -14.26 8.88
CA VAL A 74 6.02 -15.07 8.90
C VAL A 74 6.77 -14.79 10.20
N HIS A 75 7.54 -15.76 10.69
CA HIS A 75 8.26 -15.73 11.97
C HIS A 75 7.37 -15.65 13.23
N ALA A 76 6.17 -16.24 13.22
CA ALA A 76 5.21 -16.20 14.33
C ALA A 76 5.85 -16.63 15.67
N ARG A 77 6.31 -17.87 15.79
CA ARG A 77 6.98 -18.41 16.98
C ARG A 77 8.47 -18.09 16.98
N GLY A 78 9.02 -17.63 18.10
CA GLY A 78 10.44 -17.34 18.25
C GLY A 78 10.81 -16.80 19.64
N ALA A 79 12.11 -16.72 19.91
CA ALA A 79 12.70 -16.26 21.16
C ALA A 79 13.86 -15.27 20.89
N SER A 80 14.13 -14.36 21.82
CA SER A 80 15.14 -13.32 21.66
C SER A 80 16.19 -13.34 22.77
N ALA A 81 17.42 -12.93 22.44
CA ALA A 81 18.54 -12.77 23.35
C ALA A 81 19.27 -11.45 23.08
N LYS A 82 19.89 -10.89 24.12
CA LYS A 82 20.63 -9.62 24.09
C LYS A 82 22.13 -9.88 24.20
N GLY A 83 22.92 -8.93 23.70
CA GLY A 83 24.37 -8.98 23.80
C GLY A 83 25.04 -7.84 23.05
N PHE A 84 26.19 -8.12 22.46
CA PHE A 84 26.93 -7.17 21.63
C PHE A 84 27.54 -7.84 20.39
N PHE A 85 27.74 -7.05 19.34
CA PHE A 85 28.65 -7.36 18.24
C PHE A 85 29.95 -6.59 18.45
N GLU A 86 31.08 -7.27 18.31
CA GLU A 86 32.42 -6.72 18.46
C GLU A 86 33.17 -6.85 17.13
N VAL A 87 33.61 -5.73 16.57
CA VAL A 87 34.46 -5.71 15.37
C VAL A 87 35.81 -6.36 15.72
N THR A 88 36.27 -7.32 14.92
CA THR A 88 37.55 -8.01 15.16
C THR A 88 38.59 -7.79 14.07
N HIS A 89 38.18 -7.27 12.91
CA HIS A 89 39.03 -7.00 11.75
C HIS A 89 38.75 -5.59 11.22
N ASP A 90 39.76 -4.95 10.63
CA ASP A 90 39.61 -3.60 10.08
C ASP A 90 39.00 -3.65 8.67
N ILE A 91 37.79 -3.11 8.55
CA ILE A 91 37.03 -2.98 7.29
C ILE A 91 36.70 -1.52 6.97
N THR A 92 37.41 -0.55 7.55
CA THR A 92 37.18 0.90 7.32
C THR A 92 37.37 1.32 5.86
N HIS A 93 38.10 0.54 5.08
CA HIS A 93 38.26 0.70 3.64
C HIS A 93 37.00 0.32 2.82
N LEU A 94 36.02 -0.37 3.43
CA LEU A 94 34.78 -0.81 2.80
C LEU A 94 33.54 0.00 3.22
N THR A 95 33.57 0.63 4.40
CA THR A 95 32.40 1.33 4.97
C THR A 95 32.80 2.44 5.94
N CYS A 96 31.98 3.49 6.01
CA CYS A 96 32.12 4.58 6.97
C CYS A 96 31.14 4.53 8.16
N ALA A 97 30.43 3.41 8.36
CA ALA A 97 29.48 3.25 9.47
C ALA A 97 30.19 3.30 10.84
N ASP A 98 29.70 4.12 11.78
CA ASP A 98 30.35 4.36 13.09
C ASP A 98 30.54 3.08 13.89
N PHE A 99 29.59 2.14 13.78
CA PHE A 99 29.62 0.88 14.53
C PHE A 99 30.66 -0.13 14.00
N LEU A 100 31.28 0.15 12.84
CA LEU A 100 32.32 -0.67 12.19
C LEU A 100 33.69 0.03 12.13
N ARG A 101 33.81 1.24 12.69
CA ARG A 101 34.96 2.17 12.53
C ARG A 101 36.34 1.68 12.96
N ALA A 102 36.45 0.60 13.73
CA ALA A 102 37.72 0.03 14.21
C ALA A 102 37.51 -1.35 14.88
N PRO A 103 38.53 -2.23 14.91
CA PRO A 103 38.56 -3.39 15.80
C PRO A 103 38.36 -3.02 17.28
N GLY A 104 37.75 -3.91 18.06
CA GLY A 104 37.41 -3.70 19.47
C GLY A 104 36.17 -2.84 19.71
N VAL A 105 35.55 -2.27 18.68
CA VAL A 105 34.28 -1.54 18.81
C VAL A 105 33.16 -2.52 19.12
N GLN A 106 32.58 -2.39 20.31
CA GLN A 106 31.41 -3.14 20.75
C GLN A 106 30.12 -2.34 20.55
N THR A 107 29.13 -2.96 19.90
CA THR A 107 27.82 -2.38 19.57
C THR A 107 26.73 -3.25 20.18
N PRO A 108 25.82 -2.71 21.03
CA PRO A 108 24.73 -3.50 21.60
C PRO A 108 23.80 -4.07 20.52
N VAL A 109 23.40 -5.33 20.70
CA VAL A 109 22.45 -6.01 19.81
C VAL A 109 21.33 -6.70 20.58
N ILE A 110 20.17 -6.82 19.92
CA ILE A 110 19.17 -7.85 20.23
C ILE A 110 18.98 -8.74 19.00
N VAL A 111 18.96 -10.04 19.25
CA VAL A 111 18.81 -11.09 18.22
C VAL A 111 17.54 -11.87 18.49
N ARG A 112 16.75 -12.14 17.45
CA ARG A 112 15.61 -13.05 17.50
C ARG A 112 15.86 -14.27 16.62
N PHE A 113 15.73 -15.44 17.23
CA PHE A 113 15.65 -16.74 16.57
C PHE A 113 14.17 -17.11 16.43
N SER A 114 13.78 -17.72 15.32
CA SER A 114 12.36 -17.94 15.04
C SER A 114 12.10 -19.07 14.06
N THR A 115 10.85 -19.50 14.02
CA THR A 115 10.21 -20.08 12.82
C THR A 115 10.31 -19.11 11.63
N VAL A 116 9.92 -19.54 10.43
CA VAL A 116 9.70 -18.65 9.27
C VAL A 116 8.28 -18.75 8.75
N ILE A 117 7.80 -19.95 8.40
CA ILE A 117 6.53 -20.11 7.67
C ILE A 117 5.39 -20.47 8.62
N HIS A 118 5.70 -21.24 9.65
CA HIS A 118 4.72 -21.91 10.52
C HIS A 118 4.12 -21.00 11.61
N GLU A 119 2.91 -21.36 12.03
CA GLU A 119 2.07 -20.59 12.95
C GLU A 119 2.54 -20.63 14.41
N ARG A 120 2.05 -19.71 15.25
CA ARG A 120 2.44 -19.57 16.66
C ARG A 120 2.24 -20.85 17.49
N GLY A 121 1.18 -21.62 17.21
CA GLY A 121 0.86 -22.89 17.88
C GLY A 121 1.63 -24.11 17.37
N SER A 122 2.48 -23.96 16.34
CA SER A 122 3.16 -25.10 15.71
C SER A 122 4.20 -25.75 16.64
N PRO A 123 4.38 -27.08 16.58
CA PRO A 123 5.47 -27.76 17.28
C PRO A 123 6.83 -27.32 16.73
N GLU A 124 7.82 -27.08 17.59
CA GLU A 124 9.18 -26.71 17.12
C GLU A 124 9.87 -27.84 16.33
N THR A 125 9.42 -29.07 16.50
CA THR A 125 9.84 -30.24 15.71
C THR A 125 9.35 -30.24 14.26
N ILE A 126 8.50 -29.29 13.85
CA ILE A 126 8.03 -29.17 12.46
C ILE A 126 9.13 -28.65 11.52
N ARG A 127 9.04 -29.06 10.25
CA ARG A 127 10.05 -28.80 9.22
C ARG A 127 9.89 -27.40 8.62
N ASP A 128 10.57 -26.45 9.23
CA ASP A 128 10.43 -25.03 8.96
C ASP A 128 11.80 -24.37 8.87
N PRO A 129 12.05 -23.45 7.90
CA PRO A 129 13.25 -22.63 7.93
C PRO A 129 13.32 -21.85 9.25
N ARG A 130 14.52 -21.53 9.73
CA ARG A 130 14.71 -20.79 10.97
C ARG A 130 15.14 -19.36 10.70
N GLY A 131 14.33 -18.40 11.12
CA GLY A 131 14.58 -16.98 10.93
C GLY A 131 15.59 -16.47 11.95
N PHE A 132 16.60 -15.74 11.48
CA PHE A 132 17.62 -15.08 12.28
C PHE A 132 17.60 -13.58 11.96
N ALA A 133 17.25 -12.76 12.95
CA ALA A 133 17.16 -11.31 12.80
C ALA A 133 17.94 -10.62 13.92
N THR A 134 18.75 -9.62 13.57
CA THR A 134 19.61 -8.86 14.49
C THR A 134 19.38 -7.37 14.33
N LYS A 135 19.13 -6.68 15.45
CA LYS A 135 19.01 -5.22 15.54
C LYS A 135 20.23 -4.68 16.26
N PHE A 136 20.97 -3.81 15.58
CA PHE A 136 22.14 -3.10 16.10
C PHE A 136 21.71 -1.71 16.58
N TYR A 137 22.01 -1.40 17.85
CA TYR A 137 21.74 -0.08 18.42
C TYR A 137 23.00 0.79 18.27
N THR A 138 23.11 1.50 17.15
CA THR A 138 24.27 2.33 16.82
C THR A 138 24.12 3.77 17.33
N ARG A 139 25.17 4.60 17.19
CA ARG A 139 25.08 6.04 17.45
C ARG A 139 24.34 6.83 16.37
N GLU A 140 24.21 6.25 15.18
CA GLU A 140 23.64 6.88 13.98
C GLU A 140 22.15 6.52 13.78
N GLY A 141 21.63 5.60 14.61
CA GLY A 141 20.28 5.04 14.50
C GLY A 141 20.27 3.54 14.78
N ASN A 142 19.13 2.89 14.52
CA ASN A 142 19.06 1.44 14.52
C ASN A 142 19.36 0.89 13.11
N PHE A 143 20.10 -0.20 13.03
CA PHE A 143 20.37 -0.94 11.80
C PHE A 143 19.89 -2.39 11.98
N ASP A 144 19.13 -2.91 11.02
CA ASP A 144 18.51 -4.24 11.11
C ASP A 144 18.99 -5.18 9.99
N ILE A 145 19.48 -6.35 10.36
CA ILE A 145 19.75 -7.46 9.44
C ILE A 145 18.72 -8.56 9.66
N VAL A 146 18.11 -9.05 8.57
CA VAL A 146 17.08 -10.10 8.61
C VAL A 146 17.39 -11.18 7.58
N GLY A 147 17.51 -12.42 8.04
CA GLY A 147 17.73 -13.59 7.20
C GLY A 147 17.22 -14.89 7.82
N ASN A 148 17.74 -16.00 7.31
CA ASN A 148 17.30 -17.36 7.59
C ASN A 148 18.52 -18.30 7.69
N ASN A 149 18.32 -19.49 8.26
CA ASN A 149 19.34 -20.54 8.39
C ASN A 149 19.71 -21.21 7.05
N PHE A 150 18.97 -20.95 5.98
CA PHE A 150 19.36 -21.29 4.62
C PHE A 150 19.96 -20.03 3.98
N PRO A 151 21.14 -20.10 3.34
CA PRO A 151 21.80 -18.95 2.70
C PRO A 151 21.10 -18.51 1.39
N VAL A 152 19.87 -18.97 1.15
CA VAL A 152 19.14 -18.90 -0.12
C VAL A 152 17.62 -18.79 0.11
N PHE A 153 16.93 -18.19 -0.85
CA PHE A 153 15.47 -18.10 -0.94
C PHE A 153 14.89 -19.12 -1.92
N PHE A 154 13.58 -19.38 -1.85
CA PHE A 154 12.89 -20.25 -2.81
C PHE A 154 12.54 -19.55 -4.14
N THR A 155 12.68 -18.23 -4.23
CA THR A 155 12.27 -17.41 -5.39
C THR A 155 13.24 -16.24 -5.62
N ARG A 156 13.39 -15.82 -6.87
CA ARG A 156 14.33 -14.76 -7.32
C ARG A 156 13.85 -13.33 -7.06
N ASP A 157 12.55 -13.10 -7.10
CA ASP A 157 11.92 -11.77 -7.08
C ASP A 157 10.86 -11.69 -5.97
N ALA A 158 10.74 -10.52 -5.32
CA ALA A 158 9.76 -10.27 -4.28
C ALA A 158 8.31 -10.44 -4.77
N MET A 159 8.05 -10.30 -6.08
CA MET A 159 6.77 -10.63 -6.72
C MET A 159 6.28 -12.05 -6.43
N ALA A 160 7.17 -13.03 -6.32
CA ALA A 160 6.83 -14.43 -6.10
C ALA A 160 6.85 -14.86 -4.61
N PHE A 161 7.29 -13.97 -3.71
CA PHE A 161 7.47 -14.31 -2.28
C PHE A 161 6.16 -14.56 -1.50
N PRO A 162 5.04 -13.84 -1.72
CA PRO A 162 3.75 -14.19 -1.11
C PRO A 162 3.31 -15.61 -1.50
N ASP A 163 3.32 -15.91 -2.80
CA ASP A 163 2.83 -17.16 -3.38
C ASP A 163 3.60 -18.38 -2.83
N VAL A 164 4.92 -18.28 -2.61
CA VAL A 164 5.68 -19.37 -1.97
C VAL A 164 5.29 -19.58 -0.50
N ILE A 165 5.04 -18.51 0.26
CA ILE A 165 4.62 -18.64 1.65
C ILE A 165 3.20 -19.23 1.74
N HIS A 166 2.31 -18.91 0.78
CA HIS A 166 1.00 -19.55 0.68
C HIS A 166 1.08 -21.03 0.35
N ALA A 167 1.94 -21.42 -0.60
CA ALA A 167 2.16 -22.82 -0.98
C ALA A 167 2.65 -23.67 0.20
N PHE A 168 3.53 -23.13 1.04
CA PHE A 168 4.07 -23.84 2.22
C PHE A 168 3.16 -23.80 3.45
N LYS A 169 2.12 -22.95 3.51
CA LYS A 169 1.23 -22.88 4.67
C LYS A 169 0.22 -24.03 4.74
N PRO A 170 -0.29 -24.36 5.95
CA PRO A 170 -1.44 -25.24 6.10
C PRO A 170 -2.61 -24.79 5.24
N ASN A 171 -3.28 -25.73 4.58
CA ASN A 171 -4.45 -25.43 3.74
C ASN A 171 -5.59 -24.89 4.63
N PRO A 172 -6.19 -23.72 4.31
CA PRO A 172 -7.25 -23.11 5.13
C PRO A 172 -8.47 -24.01 5.38
N LYS A 173 -8.73 -25.01 4.52
CA LYS A 173 -9.86 -25.94 4.63
C LYS A 173 -9.55 -27.19 5.46
N SER A 174 -8.27 -27.50 5.75
CA SER A 174 -7.86 -28.72 6.46
C SER A 174 -6.94 -28.48 7.67
N HIS A 175 -6.36 -27.28 7.81
CA HIS A 175 -5.33 -26.93 8.80
C HIS A 175 -4.09 -27.84 8.81
N ILE A 176 -3.86 -28.58 7.72
CA ILE A 176 -2.71 -29.47 7.51
C ILE A 176 -1.79 -28.84 6.47
N GLN A 177 -0.47 -28.88 6.66
CA GLN A 177 0.51 -28.56 5.61
C GLN A 177 0.48 -29.66 4.55
N GLU A 178 0.26 -29.28 3.29
CA GLU A 178 -0.03 -30.24 2.22
C GLU A 178 1.06 -30.19 1.16
N ASP A 179 1.90 -31.22 1.13
CA ASP A 179 3.13 -31.28 0.33
C ASP A 179 2.90 -31.03 -1.17
N TRP A 180 1.71 -31.37 -1.69
CA TRP A 180 1.35 -31.11 -3.09
C TRP A 180 1.38 -29.62 -3.46
N ARG A 181 0.96 -28.70 -2.58
CA ARG A 181 0.92 -27.25 -2.88
C ARG A 181 2.33 -26.69 -3.04
N ILE A 182 3.24 -27.14 -2.17
CA ILE A 182 4.67 -26.80 -2.19
C ILE A 182 5.29 -27.27 -3.51
N LEU A 183 5.05 -28.52 -3.87
CA LEU A 183 5.51 -29.10 -5.13
C LEU A 183 4.93 -28.36 -6.34
N ASP A 184 3.63 -28.07 -6.34
CA ASP A 184 2.93 -27.49 -7.48
C ASP A 184 3.47 -26.09 -7.81
N PHE A 185 3.59 -25.23 -6.79
CA PHE A 185 4.26 -23.93 -6.93
C PHE A 185 5.73 -24.05 -7.36
N LEU A 186 6.55 -24.81 -6.61
CA LEU A 186 7.99 -24.87 -6.87
C LEU A 186 8.34 -25.57 -8.19
N SER A 187 7.41 -26.33 -8.79
CA SER A 187 7.58 -26.89 -10.14
C SER A 187 7.66 -25.82 -11.24
N HIS A 188 7.31 -24.58 -10.91
CA HIS A 188 7.39 -23.41 -11.80
C HIS A 188 8.61 -22.51 -11.53
N HIS A 189 9.37 -22.83 -10.48
CA HIS A 189 10.55 -22.11 -10.00
C HIS A 189 11.73 -23.09 -9.91
N PRO A 190 12.37 -23.48 -11.03
CA PRO A 190 13.51 -24.40 -11.00
C PRO A 190 14.66 -23.89 -10.12
N GLU A 191 14.81 -22.57 -9.94
CA GLU A 191 15.72 -21.97 -8.95
C GLU A 191 15.58 -22.53 -7.52
N SER A 192 14.39 -23.00 -7.17
CA SER A 192 14.08 -23.46 -5.82
C SER A 192 14.66 -24.81 -5.46
N LEU A 193 15.17 -25.59 -6.44
CA LEU A 193 15.80 -26.88 -6.16
C LEU A 193 16.95 -26.74 -5.16
N ASN A 194 17.71 -25.64 -5.24
CA ASN A 194 18.83 -25.39 -4.34
C ASN A 194 18.33 -25.33 -2.89
N THR A 195 17.37 -24.45 -2.64
CA THR A 195 16.72 -24.26 -1.34
C THR A 195 15.94 -25.50 -0.87
N MET A 196 15.37 -26.31 -1.77
CA MET A 196 14.81 -27.63 -1.42
C MET A 196 15.88 -28.62 -0.92
N THR A 197 17.09 -28.62 -1.46
CA THR A 197 18.20 -29.44 -0.92
C THR A 197 18.75 -28.95 0.42
N PHE A 198 18.44 -27.73 0.86
CA PHE A 198 18.64 -27.30 2.25
C PHE A 198 17.43 -27.68 3.13
N TRP A 199 16.20 -27.50 2.65
CA TRP A 199 14.97 -27.70 3.43
C TRP A 199 14.62 -29.17 3.69
N LEU A 200 14.99 -30.10 2.79
CA LEU A 200 14.73 -31.52 2.97
C LEU A 200 15.83 -32.30 3.72
N ASP A 201 16.99 -31.68 3.91
CA ASP A 201 18.20 -32.21 4.55
C ASP A 201 18.09 -32.24 6.09
N ASP A 202 18.78 -33.17 6.76
CA ASP A 202 18.60 -33.43 8.20
C ASP A 202 19.41 -32.54 9.13
N VAL A 203 20.41 -31.83 8.61
CA VAL A 203 21.37 -31.05 9.42
C VAL A 203 20.74 -29.77 10.01
N GLY A 204 19.51 -29.44 9.63
CA GLY A 204 18.82 -28.18 9.98
C GLY A 204 18.12 -28.11 11.35
N ILE A 205 18.15 -29.17 12.18
CA ILE A 205 17.58 -29.15 13.54
C ILE A 205 18.73 -29.27 14.56
N PRO A 206 19.14 -28.17 15.24
CA PRO A 206 20.09 -28.26 16.34
C PRO A 206 19.45 -29.01 17.51
N THR A 207 20.03 -30.14 17.90
CA THR A 207 19.56 -30.96 19.04
C THR A 207 19.55 -30.21 20.37
N ASP A 208 20.43 -29.22 20.50
CA ASP A 208 20.64 -28.40 21.70
C ASP A 208 19.44 -27.51 22.08
N TYR A 209 18.45 -27.33 21.19
CA TYR A 209 17.24 -26.54 21.48
C TYR A 209 16.39 -27.13 22.62
N ARG A 210 16.54 -28.43 22.95
CA ARG A 210 15.78 -29.10 24.03
C ARG A 210 16.08 -28.62 25.45
N HIS A 211 17.05 -27.73 25.65
CA HIS A 211 17.53 -27.31 26.98
C HIS A 211 17.12 -25.89 27.40
N MET A 212 16.22 -25.20 26.67
CA MET A 212 15.77 -23.83 27.02
C MET A 212 14.34 -23.73 27.58
N GLU A 213 13.56 -24.81 27.64
CA GLU A 213 12.27 -24.83 28.36
C GLU A 213 12.39 -25.66 29.64
N GLY A 214 12.18 -25.01 30.80
CA GLY A 214 12.12 -25.68 32.09
C GLY A 214 10.79 -26.42 32.25
N SER A 215 10.84 -27.71 32.56
CA SER A 215 9.65 -28.54 32.79
C SER A 215 8.82 -28.01 33.96
N HIS A 216 7.49 -27.91 33.79
CA HIS A 216 6.57 -27.67 34.89
C HIS A 216 6.53 -28.88 35.84
N GLY A 217 7.41 -28.89 36.87
CA GLY A 217 7.47 -29.95 37.87
C GLY A 217 8.49 -29.71 38.98
N SER A 218 8.05 -29.09 40.08
CA SER A 218 8.76 -28.86 41.36
C SER A 218 10.02 -27.96 41.35
N PRO A 219 10.34 -27.31 42.49
CA PRO A 219 11.45 -26.35 42.57
C PRO A 219 12.72 -26.94 43.19
N HIS A 220 13.70 -27.31 42.36
CA HIS A 220 15.10 -27.41 42.78
C HIS A 220 16.01 -26.68 41.79
N VAL A 221 16.83 -25.77 42.32
CA VAL A 221 17.75 -24.93 41.53
C VAL A 221 19.16 -25.48 41.64
N GLU A 222 19.64 -26.17 40.61
CA GLU A 222 21.05 -26.53 40.46
C GLU A 222 21.56 -26.20 39.06
N SER A 223 22.69 -25.47 39.01
CA SER A 223 23.53 -25.16 37.85
C SER A 223 22.83 -24.86 36.51
N ILE A 224 22.57 -23.57 36.24
CA ILE A 224 22.40 -23.09 34.86
C ILE A 224 23.72 -23.29 34.12
N THR A 225 23.73 -24.12 33.07
CA THR A 225 24.91 -24.31 32.21
C THR A 225 25.19 -23.01 31.43
N PRO A 226 26.46 -22.56 31.29
CA PRO A 226 26.76 -21.36 30.52
C PRO A 226 26.26 -21.43 29.08
N LEU A 227 25.69 -20.34 28.56
CA LEU A 227 25.35 -20.22 27.14
C LEU A 227 26.62 -20.46 26.30
N LYS A 228 26.60 -21.47 25.42
CA LYS A 228 27.70 -21.68 24.46
C LYS A 228 27.87 -20.42 23.60
N ILE A 229 29.10 -19.93 23.49
CA ILE A 229 29.39 -18.71 22.72
C ILE A 229 29.28 -19.03 21.22
N PHE A 230 28.15 -18.64 20.60
CA PHE A 230 27.92 -18.78 19.16
C PHE A 230 28.69 -17.71 18.37
N THR A 231 29.99 -17.89 18.22
CA THR A 231 30.83 -17.11 17.29
C THR A 231 30.53 -17.49 15.84
N THR A 232 29.68 -16.70 15.18
CA THR A 232 29.52 -16.74 13.71
C THR A 232 30.18 -15.48 13.13
N PRO A 233 31.23 -15.60 12.29
CA PRO A 233 31.84 -14.43 11.68
C PRO A 233 30.92 -13.82 10.62
N PHE A 234 30.65 -12.52 10.73
CA PHE A 234 30.05 -11.74 9.64
C PHE A 234 31.07 -11.57 8.51
N LYS A 235 30.63 -11.73 7.25
CA LYS A 235 31.51 -11.82 6.07
C LYS A 235 30.85 -11.18 4.82
N LEU A 236 31.60 -10.39 4.05
CA LEU A 236 31.11 -9.67 2.85
C LEU A 236 32.27 -9.24 1.94
N VAL A 237 32.08 -9.29 0.61
CA VAL A 237 32.50 -8.32 -0.44
C VAL A 237 32.08 -8.88 -1.80
N ILE A 238 31.66 -8.01 -2.74
CA ILE A 238 31.72 -8.29 -4.18
C ILE A 238 32.75 -7.34 -4.76
N ASP A 239 33.71 -7.88 -5.50
CA ASP A 239 34.55 -7.13 -6.42
C ASP A 239 33.96 -7.31 -7.84
N PRO A 240 33.69 -6.24 -8.63
CA PRO A 240 33.27 -6.39 -10.02
C PRO A 240 34.24 -7.24 -10.86
N ASP A 241 35.53 -7.28 -10.53
CA ASP A 241 36.54 -8.11 -11.21
C ASP A 241 36.33 -9.63 -10.99
N HIS A 242 35.27 -10.05 -10.30
CA HIS A 242 34.89 -11.46 -10.11
C HIS A 242 33.54 -11.84 -10.73
N GLU A 243 32.75 -10.91 -11.29
CA GLU A 243 31.41 -11.24 -11.82
C GLU A 243 31.46 -12.18 -13.04
N ASP A 244 32.46 -11.99 -13.92
CA ASP A 244 32.70 -12.83 -15.10
C ASP A 244 33.09 -14.27 -14.74
N ARG A 245 33.51 -14.53 -13.49
CA ARG A 245 33.91 -15.86 -13.00
C ARG A 245 32.74 -16.72 -12.51
N LEU A 246 31.57 -16.12 -12.27
CA LEU A 246 30.35 -16.84 -11.86
C LEU A 246 29.59 -17.37 -13.09
N ASP A 247 28.84 -18.47 -12.94
CA ASP A 247 27.90 -18.99 -13.94
C ASP A 247 26.42 -18.59 -13.68
N PHE A 248 26.19 -17.73 -12.68
CA PHE A 248 24.91 -17.12 -12.32
C PHE A 248 25.09 -15.60 -12.04
N ASP A 249 23.99 -14.86 -11.82
CA ASP A 249 24.03 -13.44 -11.40
C ASP A 249 24.27 -13.31 -9.88
N PRO A 250 25.24 -12.51 -9.40
CA PRO A 250 25.56 -12.41 -7.97
C PRO A 250 24.41 -11.86 -7.10
N LEU A 251 23.40 -11.20 -7.69
CA LEU A 251 22.21 -10.71 -6.99
C LEU A 251 21.04 -11.73 -6.99
N ASP A 252 21.24 -12.93 -7.52
CA ASP A 252 20.26 -14.02 -7.43
C ASP A 252 20.27 -14.66 -6.02
N GLY A 253 19.32 -14.22 -5.19
CA GLY A 253 19.14 -14.72 -3.83
C GLY A 253 18.76 -16.20 -3.69
N THR A 254 18.66 -16.98 -4.78
CA THR A 254 18.47 -18.44 -4.75
C THR A 254 19.78 -19.23 -4.88
N MET A 255 20.90 -18.56 -5.15
CA MET A 255 22.21 -19.17 -5.33
C MET A 255 23.14 -18.90 -4.14
N THR A 256 24.03 -19.86 -3.85
CA THR A 256 25.14 -19.62 -2.92
C THR A 256 26.38 -19.14 -3.68
N TRP A 257 27.12 -18.20 -3.09
CA TRP A 257 28.42 -17.78 -3.63
C TRP A 257 29.49 -18.84 -3.29
N PRO A 258 30.22 -19.39 -4.28
CA PRO A 258 31.25 -20.39 -4.03
C PRO A 258 32.50 -19.76 -3.37
N GLU A 259 32.88 -20.26 -2.19
CA GLU A 259 33.97 -19.69 -1.35
C GLU A 259 35.36 -19.75 -2.01
N ASP A 260 35.57 -20.61 -3.00
CA ASP A 260 36.79 -20.70 -3.81
C ASP A 260 36.88 -19.62 -4.90
N ILE A 261 35.75 -19.01 -5.28
CA ILE A 261 35.70 -17.88 -6.22
C ILE A 261 35.63 -16.55 -5.46
N ILE A 262 34.79 -16.48 -4.42
CA ILE A 262 34.54 -15.30 -3.59
C ILE A 262 34.89 -15.65 -2.13
N PRO A 263 36.14 -15.46 -1.69
CA PRO A 263 36.60 -15.85 -0.36
C PRO A 263 36.00 -14.94 0.72
N LEU A 264 35.39 -15.57 1.72
CA LEU A 264 34.63 -14.88 2.77
C LEU A 264 35.54 -14.16 3.80
N GLN A 265 35.62 -12.82 3.73
CA GLN A 265 36.41 -11.99 4.66
C GLN A 265 35.76 -11.84 6.05
N PRO A 266 36.45 -12.07 7.18
CA PRO A 266 35.86 -11.90 8.53
C PRO A 266 35.77 -10.42 8.95
N VAL A 267 34.65 -10.05 9.61
CA VAL A 267 34.40 -8.68 10.12
C VAL A 267 34.46 -8.59 11.65
N GLY A 268 33.73 -9.47 12.35
CA GLY A 268 33.52 -9.36 13.78
C GLY A 268 32.89 -10.60 14.42
N ARG A 269 32.79 -10.60 15.75
CA ARG A 269 32.17 -11.64 16.57
C ARG A 269 30.89 -11.13 17.23
N MET A 270 29.86 -11.95 17.29
CA MET A 270 28.67 -11.70 18.09
C MET A 270 28.76 -12.48 19.41
N VAL A 271 28.39 -11.83 20.52
CA VAL A 271 28.38 -12.43 21.86
C VAL A 271 27.01 -12.19 22.48
N LEU A 272 26.24 -13.26 22.66
CA LEU A 272 24.94 -13.24 23.34
C LEU A 272 25.13 -13.70 24.78
N ASN A 273 25.00 -12.77 25.72
CA ASN A 273 25.35 -12.96 27.13
C ASN A 273 24.20 -12.63 28.11
N LYS A 274 23.05 -12.18 27.61
CA LYS A 274 21.87 -11.90 28.46
C LYS A 274 20.58 -12.35 27.78
N ASN A 275 19.71 -13.01 28.54
CA ASN A 275 18.33 -13.25 28.11
C ASN A 275 17.52 -11.93 28.08
N ILE A 276 16.38 -11.94 27.39
CA ILE A 276 15.39 -10.87 27.51
C ILE A 276 14.78 -10.83 28.91
N ASP A 277 14.42 -9.63 29.36
CA ASP A 277 13.85 -9.36 30.69
C ASP A 277 12.32 -9.51 30.68
N ASN A 278 11.68 -9.31 29.52
CA ASN A 278 10.24 -9.52 29.34
C ASN A 278 9.93 -10.07 27.93
N PHE A 279 9.32 -11.26 27.86
CA PHE A 279 9.01 -11.93 26.59
C PHE A 279 8.08 -11.12 25.68
N PHE A 280 7.04 -10.48 26.24
CA PHE A 280 6.09 -9.72 25.43
C PHE A 280 6.71 -8.42 24.92
N ALA A 281 7.34 -7.64 25.81
CA ALA A 281 7.92 -6.35 25.45
C ALA A 281 9.18 -6.46 24.57
N GLU A 282 9.92 -7.57 24.63
CA GLU A 282 11.25 -7.68 24.02
C GLU A 282 11.43 -8.81 22.99
N ASN A 283 10.41 -9.65 22.78
CA ASN A 283 10.40 -10.65 21.71
C ASN A 283 9.13 -10.58 20.84
N GLU A 284 7.96 -10.36 21.44
CA GLU A 284 6.73 -10.13 20.66
C GLU A 284 6.69 -8.70 20.08
N GLN A 285 6.87 -7.67 20.91
CA GLN A 285 6.89 -6.27 20.46
C GLN A 285 8.15 -5.89 19.66
N LEU A 286 9.17 -6.76 19.58
CA LEU A 286 10.39 -6.52 18.81
C LEU A 286 10.12 -6.45 17.31
N ALA A 287 10.48 -5.33 16.70
CA ALA A 287 10.24 -4.98 15.31
C ALA A 287 11.55 -4.96 14.51
N PHE A 288 11.61 -5.80 13.47
CA PHE A 288 12.70 -5.76 12.50
C PHE A 288 12.20 -5.17 11.18
N ASN A 289 12.99 -4.27 10.60
CA ASN A 289 12.73 -3.63 9.32
C ASN A 289 14.09 -3.37 8.61
N PRO A 290 14.45 -4.12 7.55
CA PRO A 290 15.71 -3.93 6.84
C PRO A 290 15.80 -2.58 6.11
N GLY A 291 14.68 -1.83 6.02
CA GLY A 291 14.67 -0.42 5.64
C GLY A 291 15.33 0.53 6.65
N LEU A 292 15.75 0.06 7.82
CA LEU A 292 16.53 0.83 8.79
C LEU A 292 18.02 0.64 8.52
N VAL A 293 18.65 1.67 7.93
CA VAL A 293 20.08 1.71 7.57
C VAL A 293 20.78 2.93 8.17
N VAL A 294 22.11 2.84 8.30
CA VAL A 294 23.01 3.88 8.80
C VAL A 294 23.98 4.32 7.69
N PRO A 295 24.61 5.51 7.77
CA PRO A 295 25.64 5.94 6.84
C PRO A 295 26.71 4.86 6.60
N GLY A 296 27.20 4.75 5.37
CA GLY A 296 28.18 3.72 5.00
C GLY A 296 27.60 2.31 4.74
N ILE A 297 26.31 2.08 4.99
CA ILE A 297 25.60 0.86 4.56
C ILE A 297 24.36 1.28 3.75
N TYR A 298 24.14 0.63 2.61
CA TYR A 298 23.01 0.94 1.72
C TYR A 298 22.48 -0.32 1.04
N TYR A 299 21.25 -0.27 0.55
CA TYR A 299 20.64 -1.37 -0.19
C TYR A 299 21.33 -1.58 -1.55
N SER A 300 21.58 -2.84 -1.91
CA SER A 300 21.79 -3.24 -3.30
C SER A 300 20.45 -3.21 -4.06
N ASP A 301 20.50 -3.26 -5.39
CA ASP A 301 19.30 -3.43 -6.23
C ASP A 301 18.83 -4.91 -6.29
N ASP A 302 19.14 -5.71 -5.24
CA ASP A 302 18.58 -7.05 -4.96
C ASP A 302 17.05 -6.95 -4.80
N LYS A 303 16.30 -7.63 -5.67
CA LYS A 303 14.84 -7.51 -5.74
C LYS A 303 14.15 -8.05 -4.49
N MET A 304 14.69 -9.10 -3.87
CA MET A 304 14.22 -9.66 -2.61
C MET A 304 14.52 -8.75 -1.42
N LEU A 305 15.65 -8.03 -1.42
CA LEU A 305 15.93 -6.99 -0.42
C LEU A 305 14.98 -5.79 -0.59
N GLN A 306 14.84 -5.27 -1.81
CA GLN A 306 13.99 -4.11 -2.13
C GLN A 306 12.53 -4.34 -1.71
N GLY A 307 11.94 -5.50 -2.04
CA GLY A 307 10.57 -5.83 -1.59
C GLY A 307 10.43 -5.97 -0.06
N ARG A 308 11.47 -6.45 0.64
CA ARG A 308 11.47 -6.58 2.11
C ARG A 308 11.51 -5.23 2.83
N ILE A 309 12.11 -4.18 2.25
CA ILE A 309 12.09 -2.80 2.80
C ILE A 309 10.65 -2.34 3.02
N PHE A 310 9.77 -2.58 2.03
CA PHE A 310 8.34 -2.32 2.17
C PHE A 310 7.68 -3.30 3.14
N ALA A 311 7.69 -4.60 2.82
CA ALA A 311 6.85 -5.60 3.48
C ALA A 311 7.11 -5.74 4.99
N TYR A 312 8.36 -5.65 5.45
CA TYR A 312 8.65 -5.73 6.89
C TYR A 312 8.20 -4.45 7.62
N SER A 313 8.50 -3.27 7.07
CA SER A 313 8.08 -1.98 7.65
C SER A 313 6.55 -1.91 7.79
N ASP A 314 5.86 -2.39 6.76
CA ASP A 314 4.42 -2.49 6.65
C ASP A 314 3.82 -3.49 7.67
N THR A 315 4.39 -4.69 7.78
CA THR A 315 4.01 -5.71 8.80
C THR A 315 4.04 -5.15 10.22
N GLN A 316 5.07 -4.37 10.59
CA GLN A 316 5.15 -3.83 11.96
C GLN A 316 4.11 -2.73 12.21
N ARG A 317 3.73 -1.93 11.20
CA ARG A 317 2.64 -0.95 11.33
C ARG A 317 1.29 -1.63 11.57
N HIS A 318 0.97 -2.69 10.82
CA HIS A 318 -0.26 -3.49 11.02
C HIS A 318 -0.29 -4.15 12.41
N ARG A 319 0.84 -4.69 12.86
CA ARG A 319 0.92 -5.53 14.06
C ARG A 319 1.11 -4.76 15.38
N LEU A 320 1.78 -3.61 15.35
CA LEU A 320 2.19 -2.84 16.54
C LEU A 320 1.71 -1.38 16.52
N GLY A 321 1.02 -0.94 15.46
CA GLY A 321 0.66 0.45 15.23
C GLY A 321 1.77 1.26 14.54
N PRO A 322 1.47 2.49 14.06
CA PRO A 322 2.45 3.33 13.36
C PRO A 322 3.63 3.72 14.26
N ASN A 323 3.38 3.88 15.56
CA ASN A 323 4.36 4.33 16.56
C ASN A 323 5.20 3.19 17.16
N TYR A 324 5.31 2.04 16.47
CA TYR A 324 6.06 0.87 16.96
C TYR A 324 7.55 1.16 17.28
N LEU A 325 8.14 2.19 16.68
CA LEU A 325 9.50 2.66 16.95
C LEU A 325 9.63 3.44 18.26
N GLN A 326 8.53 3.89 18.90
CA GLN A 326 8.60 4.46 20.25
C GLN A 326 8.86 3.37 21.31
N LEU A 327 8.38 2.13 21.09
CA LEU A 327 8.46 1.04 22.06
C LEU A 327 9.92 0.79 22.51
N PRO A 328 10.22 0.62 23.82
CA PRO A 328 11.60 0.65 24.34
C PRO A 328 12.60 -0.32 23.69
N VAL A 329 12.15 -1.47 23.17
CA VAL A 329 13.02 -2.43 22.45
C VAL A 329 13.29 -2.00 20.99
N ASN A 330 12.43 -1.18 20.40
CA ASN A 330 12.52 -0.71 19.02
C ASN A 330 13.10 0.70 18.89
N ALA A 331 13.02 1.50 19.95
CA ALA A 331 13.50 2.87 19.99
C ALA A 331 15.02 2.95 19.76
N PRO A 332 15.50 3.89 18.93
CA PRO A 332 16.93 4.12 18.75
C PRO A 332 17.58 4.58 20.06
N LYS A 333 18.86 4.28 20.24
CA LYS A 333 19.64 4.66 21.44
C LYS A 333 20.47 5.94 21.22
N CYS A 334 20.05 6.75 20.25
CA CYS A 334 20.58 8.07 19.92
C CYS A 334 19.46 9.12 20.03
N ALA A 335 19.85 10.41 20.00
CA ALA A 335 18.90 11.49 19.82
C ALA A 335 18.15 11.33 18.49
N HIS A 336 16.86 11.66 18.47
CA HIS A 336 16.01 11.56 17.28
C HIS A 336 14.83 12.53 17.40
N HIS A 337 14.49 13.18 16.29
CA HIS A 337 13.32 14.06 16.15
C HIS A 337 12.55 13.65 14.89
N ASN A 338 11.23 13.62 14.95
CA ASN A 338 10.34 13.27 13.84
C ASN A 338 8.89 13.70 14.12
N ASN A 339 8.09 13.85 13.07
CA ASN A 339 6.73 14.38 13.15
C ASN A 339 5.65 13.30 13.34
N HIS A 340 6.01 12.12 13.84
CA HIS A 340 5.08 11.01 14.05
C HIS A 340 4.50 11.07 15.48
N TYR A 341 3.61 12.04 15.68
CA TYR A 341 2.93 12.29 16.96
C TYR A 341 1.74 11.34 17.15
N ASP A 342 0.77 11.36 16.24
CA ASP A 342 -0.49 10.63 16.40
C ASP A 342 -0.43 9.15 15.99
N GLY A 343 -1.43 8.39 16.47
CA GLY A 343 -1.65 6.98 16.14
C GLY A 343 -1.50 6.03 17.33
N HIS A 344 -1.93 4.78 17.13
CA HIS A 344 -1.95 3.76 18.18
C HIS A 344 -0.60 3.64 18.91
N MET A 345 -0.66 3.55 20.24
CA MET A 345 0.47 3.40 21.16
C MET A 345 1.47 4.58 21.19
N ASN A 346 1.07 5.81 20.85
CA ASN A 346 1.86 6.98 21.27
C ASN A 346 1.89 7.07 22.82
N PHE A 347 3.08 7.22 23.39
CA PHE A 347 3.28 7.48 24.82
C PHE A 347 4.34 8.56 25.11
N MET A 348 4.89 9.18 24.06
CA MET A 348 5.93 10.20 24.16
C MET A 348 5.30 11.59 24.31
N HIS A 349 5.22 12.11 25.54
CA HIS A 349 5.01 13.54 25.73
C HIS A 349 6.26 14.29 25.25
N ARG A 350 6.09 15.24 24.34
CA ARG A 350 7.13 16.19 23.95
C ARG A 350 6.59 17.59 24.16
N ASP A 351 7.41 18.48 24.69
CA ASP A 351 7.04 19.88 24.94
C ASP A 351 7.27 20.75 23.69
N GLU A 352 7.15 20.16 22.51
CA GLU A 352 7.28 20.78 21.19
C GLU A 352 5.95 21.50 20.85
N GLU A 353 5.97 22.80 20.52
CA GLU A 353 4.73 23.58 20.28
C GLU A 353 4.07 23.31 18.91
N VAL A 354 4.75 22.59 18.02
CA VAL A 354 4.36 22.37 16.61
C VAL A 354 4.62 20.93 16.18
N ASP A 355 3.72 20.42 15.33
CA ASP A 355 3.61 19.00 14.96
C ASP A 355 3.93 18.72 13.48
N TYR A 356 4.67 19.63 12.84
CA TYR A 356 4.97 19.66 11.40
C TYR A 356 6.33 20.33 11.12
N PHE A 357 6.89 20.08 9.93
CA PHE A 357 8.15 20.67 9.47
C PHE A 357 8.01 21.20 8.03
N PRO A 358 8.71 22.27 7.61
CA PRO A 358 9.35 23.27 8.47
C PRO A 358 8.31 24.04 9.29
N SER A 359 8.77 24.65 10.39
CA SER A 359 8.02 25.63 11.18
C SER A 359 8.96 26.76 11.61
N ARG A 360 8.41 27.92 11.99
CA ARG A 360 9.18 29.02 12.61
C ARG A 360 9.40 28.84 14.11
N TYR A 361 8.64 27.96 14.76
CA TYR A 361 8.58 27.82 16.21
C TYR A 361 9.57 26.79 16.75
N ASP A 362 9.91 25.77 15.96
CA ASP A 362 10.93 24.76 16.28
C ASP A 362 12.30 25.09 15.65
N ARG A 363 13.37 24.46 16.16
CA ARG A 363 14.78 24.69 15.79
C ARG A 363 15.47 23.48 15.13
N VAL A 364 14.75 22.39 14.83
CA VAL A 364 15.32 21.21 14.18
C VAL A 364 15.85 21.55 12.79
N GLN A 365 17.04 21.03 12.46
CA GLN A 365 17.71 21.23 11.17
C GLN A 365 17.89 19.90 10.42
N HIS A 366 18.06 19.97 9.10
CA HIS A 366 18.45 18.80 8.31
C HIS A 366 19.87 18.33 8.66
N ALA A 367 20.04 17.01 8.79
CA ALA A 367 21.35 16.40 8.95
C ALA A 367 22.27 16.64 7.73
N GLN A 368 23.58 16.56 7.97
CA GLN A 368 24.61 16.71 6.93
C GLN A 368 24.43 15.67 5.81
N LYS A 369 24.70 16.07 4.56
CA LYS A 369 24.63 15.15 3.40
C LYS A 369 25.77 14.14 3.45
N TYR A 370 25.44 12.88 3.73
CA TYR A 370 26.35 11.74 3.58
C TYR A 370 26.55 11.36 2.10
N PRO A 371 27.67 10.71 1.73
CA PRO A 371 27.84 10.13 0.41
C PRO A 371 26.82 9.01 0.16
N ILE A 372 25.91 9.22 -0.79
CA ILE A 372 25.04 8.18 -1.35
C ILE A 372 25.73 7.66 -2.62
N ASN A 373 25.68 6.34 -2.88
CA ASN A 373 26.27 5.74 -4.07
C ASN A 373 25.83 6.49 -5.35
N PRO A 374 26.74 7.15 -6.08
CA PRO A 374 26.40 8.03 -7.20
C PRO A 374 26.18 7.27 -8.52
N ALA A 375 26.08 5.93 -8.49
CA ALA A 375 25.88 5.08 -9.66
C ALA A 375 24.78 5.61 -10.60
N ARG A 376 25.16 5.87 -11.85
CA ARG A 376 24.26 6.35 -12.90
C ARG A 376 23.43 5.20 -13.47
N VAL A 377 22.32 4.89 -12.82
CA VAL A 377 21.31 3.97 -13.36
C VAL A 377 20.88 4.48 -14.74
N THR A 378 21.02 3.63 -15.76
CA THR A 378 20.62 3.90 -17.14
C THR A 378 19.96 2.64 -17.69
N GLY A 379 18.68 2.70 -18.03
CA GLY A 379 17.92 1.54 -18.48
C GLY A 379 16.50 1.91 -18.91
N THR A 380 15.81 0.95 -19.50
CA THR A 380 14.39 1.05 -19.86
C THR A 380 13.51 0.83 -18.63
N ARG A 381 12.40 1.56 -18.50
CA ARG A 381 11.35 1.27 -17.51
C ARG A 381 10.54 0.04 -17.96
N GLU A 382 10.83 -1.13 -17.41
CA GLU A 382 10.16 -2.39 -17.77
C GLU A 382 10.22 -3.44 -16.64
N ARG A 383 9.42 -4.51 -16.72
CA ARG A 383 9.47 -5.64 -15.78
C ARG A 383 10.51 -6.65 -16.24
N THR A 384 11.57 -6.85 -15.44
CA THR A 384 12.79 -7.53 -15.91
C THR A 384 13.07 -8.86 -15.20
N VAL A 385 13.57 -9.85 -15.94
CA VAL A 385 14.03 -11.15 -15.41
C VAL A 385 15.56 -11.14 -15.31
N ILE A 386 16.12 -11.85 -14.32
CA ILE A 386 17.57 -11.99 -14.15
C ILE A 386 18.16 -12.78 -15.34
N PRO A 387 19.19 -12.28 -16.05
CA PRO A 387 19.58 -12.81 -17.36
C PRO A 387 20.54 -14.02 -17.34
N LYS A 388 21.06 -14.43 -16.17
CA LYS A 388 22.14 -15.41 -16.02
C LYS A 388 21.82 -16.38 -14.86
N TYR A 389 21.51 -17.64 -15.17
CA TYR A 389 20.98 -18.63 -14.22
C TYR A 389 21.54 -20.04 -14.45
N ASN A 390 21.71 -20.81 -13.36
CA ASN A 390 22.17 -22.21 -13.40
C ASN A 390 21.50 -23.07 -12.31
N ASP A 391 20.25 -23.46 -12.55
CA ASP A 391 19.32 -23.93 -11.51
C ASP A 391 19.51 -25.39 -11.06
N PHE A 392 20.21 -26.22 -11.84
CA PHE A 392 20.34 -27.66 -11.57
C PHE A 392 21.72 -28.09 -11.05
N LYS A 393 22.75 -27.23 -11.16
CA LYS A 393 24.14 -27.53 -10.79
C LYS A 393 24.34 -27.65 -9.27
N GLN A 394 24.18 -26.55 -8.52
CA GLN A 394 24.36 -26.55 -7.05
C GLN A 394 23.52 -27.63 -6.32
N PRO A 395 22.23 -27.87 -6.67
CA PRO A 395 21.44 -28.96 -6.07
C PRO A 395 22.02 -30.36 -6.34
N GLY A 396 22.45 -30.62 -7.57
CA GLY A 396 23.01 -31.91 -7.97
C GLY A 396 24.37 -32.18 -7.33
N GLU A 397 25.25 -31.18 -7.30
CA GLU A 397 26.55 -31.24 -6.63
C GLU A 397 26.38 -31.52 -5.13
N ARG A 398 25.44 -30.84 -4.47
CA ARG A 398 25.11 -31.06 -3.05
C ARG A 398 24.51 -32.45 -2.79
N TYR A 399 23.60 -32.94 -3.64
CA TYR A 399 23.06 -34.30 -3.51
C TYR A 399 24.15 -35.36 -3.66
N ARG A 400 25.08 -35.18 -4.60
CA ARG A 400 26.24 -36.07 -4.79
C ARG A 400 27.27 -36.00 -3.66
N SER A 401 27.32 -34.90 -2.91
CA SER A 401 28.20 -34.77 -1.73
C SER A 401 27.62 -35.38 -0.43
N TRP A 402 26.47 -36.05 -0.49
CA TRP A 402 25.83 -36.71 0.66
C TRP A 402 26.18 -38.20 0.74
N ASP A 403 26.19 -38.74 1.97
CA ASP A 403 26.29 -40.18 2.19
C ASP A 403 25.04 -40.92 1.64
N PRO A 404 25.16 -42.21 1.25
CA PRO A 404 24.04 -42.96 0.68
C PRO A 404 22.80 -43.05 1.58
N ALA A 405 22.97 -43.04 2.91
CA ALA A 405 21.83 -43.08 3.82
C ALA A 405 21.08 -41.74 3.86
N ARG A 406 21.78 -40.60 3.73
CA ARG A 406 21.21 -39.25 3.62
C ARG A 406 20.55 -39.04 2.26
N GLN A 407 21.14 -39.55 1.18
CA GLN A 407 20.50 -39.62 -0.14
C GLN A 407 19.19 -40.40 -0.09
N GLU A 408 19.16 -41.60 0.54
CA GLU A 408 17.93 -42.40 0.64
C GLU A 408 16.87 -41.74 1.53
N ARG A 409 17.25 -41.09 2.65
CA ARG A 409 16.30 -40.30 3.45
C ARG A 409 15.69 -39.14 2.65
N PHE A 410 16.45 -38.50 1.76
CA PHE A 410 15.94 -37.49 0.84
C PHE A 410 14.97 -38.10 -0.19
N ILE A 411 15.31 -39.22 -0.82
CA ILE A 411 14.44 -39.95 -1.76
C ILE A 411 13.10 -40.33 -1.11
N VAL A 412 13.12 -40.92 0.09
CA VAL A 412 11.91 -41.29 0.83
C VAL A 412 11.02 -40.07 1.14
N ARG A 413 11.63 -38.90 1.38
CA ARG A 413 10.89 -37.64 1.61
C ARG A 413 10.29 -37.09 0.33
N MET A 414 11.05 -37.03 -0.77
CA MET A 414 10.51 -36.64 -2.07
C MET A 414 9.38 -37.57 -2.50
N CYS A 415 9.55 -38.89 -2.37
CA CYS A 415 8.47 -39.86 -2.51
C CYS A 415 7.27 -39.48 -1.67
N LYS A 416 7.43 -39.21 -0.36
CA LYS A 416 6.32 -38.85 0.55
C LYS A 416 5.63 -37.54 0.15
N MET A 417 6.36 -36.53 -0.35
CA MET A 417 5.73 -35.30 -0.84
C MET A 417 4.91 -35.58 -2.10
N LEU A 418 5.50 -36.32 -3.03
CA LEU A 418 4.89 -36.75 -4.29
C LEU A 418 3.85 -37.90 -4.10
N SER A 419 3.65 -38.34 -2.86
CA SER A 419 2.62 -39.29 -2.43
C SER A 419 1.26 -38.65 -2.19
N ASP A 420 1.18 -37.32 -1.99
CA ASP A 420 -0.09 -36.70 -1.64
C ASP A 420 -1.11 -37.00 -2.76
N PRO A 421 -2.32 -37.51 -2.41
CA PRO A 421 -3.41 -37.81 -3.33
C PRO A 421 -3.73 -36.79 -4.44
N ARG A 422 -3.33 -35.53 -4.27
CA ARG A 422 -3.53 -34.41 -5.22
C ARG A 422 -2.40 -34.18 -6.21
N VAL A 423 -1.18 -34.64 -5.93
CA VAL A 423 -0.04 -34.40 -6.83
C VAL A 423 -0.36 -35.04 -8.17
N THR A 424 -0.61 -34.26 -9.22
CA THR A 424 -1.05 -34.81 -10.50
C THR A 424 0.02 -35.71 -11.13
N HIS A 425 -0.35 -36.49 -12.15
CA HIS A 425 0.63 -37.27 -12.92
C HIS A 425 1.67 -36.37 -13.62
N GLU A 426 1.23 -35.22 -14.15
CA GLU A 426 2.13 -34.26 -14.79
C GLU A 426 3.04 -33.59 -13.75
N LEU A 427 2.51 -33.11 -12.63
CA LEU A 427 3.31 -32.53 -11.55
C LEU A 427 4.36 -33.51 -11.03
N ARG A 428 3.98 -34.78 -10.84
CA ARG A 428 4.95 -35.87 -10.55
C ARG A 428 6.04 -35.95 -11.63
N SER A 429 5.65 -35.92 -12.90
CA SER A 429 6.57 -35.97 -14.03
C SER A 429 7.54 -34.77 -14.10
N ILE A 430 7.09 -33.56 -13.75
CA ILE A 430 7.95 -32.37 -13.67
C ILE A 430 9.00 -32.55 -12.57
N TRP A 431 8.60 -32.98 -11.37
CA TRP A 431 9.55 -33.19 -10.26
C TRP A 431 10.53 -34.32 -10.51
N ILE A 432 10.07 -35.42 -11.11
CA ILE A 432 10.94 -36.49 -11.59
C ILE A 432 11.95 -35.93 -12.60
N SER A 433 11.52 -35.09 -13.54
CA SER A 433 12.39 -34.44 -14.54
C SER A 433 13.40 -33.46 -13.93
N TYR A 434 12.97 -32.61 -13.00
CA TYR A 434 13.85 -31.65 -12.32
C TYR A 434 14.92 -32.36 -11.47
N TRP A 435 14.53 -33.36 -10.68
CA TRP A 435 15.51 -34.15 -9.94
C TRP A 435 16.37 -35.03 -10.85
N THR A 436 15.89 -35.46 -12.02
CA THR A 436 16.71 -36.14 -13.06
C THR A 436 17.75 -35.21 -13.68
N GLN A 437 17.42 -33.92 -13.89
CA GLN A 437 18.34 -32.90 -14.40
C GLN A 437 19.41 -32.51 -13.36
N ALA A 438 19.08 -32.51 -12.08
CA ALA A 438 20.07 -32.36 -11.00
C ALA A 438 20.93 -33.62 -10.81
N ASP A 439 20.32 -34.82 -10.78
CA ASP A 439 20.99 -36.12 -10.76
C ASP A 439 20.12 -37.25 -11.36
N GLN A 440 20.60 -37.90 -12.42
CA GLN A 440 19.81 -38.90 -13.16
C GLN A 440 19.37 -40.10 -12.30
N SER A 441 20.12 -40.45 -11.25
CA SER A 441 19.81 -41.59 -10.37
C SER A 441 18.73 -41.29 -9.33
N LEU A 442 18.51 -40.00 -9.04
CA LEU A 442 17.57 -39.52 -8.03
C LEU A 442 16.13 -39.55 -8.55
N GLY A 443 15.88 -38.96 -9.71
CA GLY A 443 14.53 -38.85 -10.29
C GLY A 443 13.87 -40.21 -10.55
N GLN A 444 14.64 -41.21 -11.01
CA GLN A 444 14.13 -42.56 -11.31
C GLN A 444 13.50 -43.26 -10.10
N LYS A 445 14.11 -43.12 -8.90
CA LYS A 445 13.65 -43.80 -7.67
C LYS A 445 12.33 -43.25 -7.14
N ILE A 446 12.03 -41.98 -7.47
CA ILE A 446 10.93 -41.20 -6.90
C ILE A 446 9.56 -41.57 -7.51
N ALA A 447 9.51 -42.11 -8.72
CA ALA A 447 8.32 -42.11 -9.59
C ALA A 447 7.11 -43.00 -9.21
N SER A 448 7.18 -43.85 -8.19
CA SER A 448 6.57 -45.20 -8.26
C SER A 448 5.18 -45.47 -7.58
N ARG A 449 4.30 -44.47 -7.20
CA ARG A 449 3.30 -44.65 -6.06
C ARG A 449 1.75 -44.27 -6.15
N LEU A 450 1.16 -43.13 -5.65
CA LEU A 450 -0.27 -43.03 -5.11
C LEU A 450 -1.37 -42.09 -5.80
N ASN A 451 -2.59 -41.92 -5.20
CA ASN A 451 -3.87 -41.15 -5.55
C ASN A 451 -4.91 -41.19 -4.34
N TYR A 452 -6.13 -40.57 -4.14
CA TYR A 452 -7.00 -39.42 -4.65
C TYR A 452 -8.07 -38.90 -3.56
N ARG A 453 -9.15 -38.09 -3.86
CA ARG A 453 -10.14 -37.34 -2.96
C ARG A 453 -11.68 -37.55 -3.28
N PRO A 454 -12.74 -36.67 -3.04
CA PRO A 454 -13.15 -35.59 -2.04
C PRO A 454 -14.70 -35.49 -1.62
N SER A 455 -15.16 -34.45 -0.83
CA SER A 455 -16.42 -33.59 -0.97
C SER A 455 -17.58 -33.44 0.12
N SER A 456 -18.53 -32.43 0.01
CA SER A 456 -19.41 -31.81 1.10
C SER A 456 -20.66 -30.88 0.76
N ALA A 457 -21.45 -30.36 1.78
CA ALA A 457 -22.24 -29.04 1.95
C ALA A 457 -23.84 -28.85 1.89
N TYR A 458 -24.49 -27.87 2.64
CA TYR A 458 -25.85 -27.16 2.47
C TYR A 458 -26.34 -26.16 3.63
N ASN A 459 -27.46 -25.35 3.52
CA ASN A 459 -28.04 -24.41 4.59
C ASN A 459 -29.56 -23.91 4.46
N ALA A 460 -30.15 -23.08 5.38
CA ALA A 460 -31.63 -22.89 5.69
C ALA A 460 -32.33 -21.46 5.75
N GLN A 461 -33.48 -21.24 6.49
CA GLN A 461 -34.60 -20.30 6.11
C GLN A 461 -35.37 -19.39 7.15
N PHE A 462 -34.97 -19.14 8.41
CA PHE A 462 -35.76 -18.27 9.37
C PHE A 462 -34.93 -17.20 10.12
N TRP A 463 -35.52 -16.44 11.06
CA TRP A 463 -34.73 -15.58 11.98
C TRP A 463 -33.76 -16.46 12.78
N THR A 464 -32.48 -16.11 12.75
CA THR A 464 -31.42 -16.96 13.29
C THR A 464 -30.36 -16.17 14.06
N THR A 465 -29.62 -16.88 14.92
CA THR A 465 -28.25 -16.50 15.30
C THR A 465 -27.34 -16.51 14.07
N ASN A 466 -26.12 -15.97 14.15
CA ASN A 466 -25.20 -16.03 12.99
C ASN A 466 -24.86 -17.47 12.56
N TYR A 467 -25.11 -18.46 13.43
CA TYR A 467 -24.92 -19.90 13.22
C TYR A 467 -26.14 -20.61 12.61
N GLY A 468 -27.21 -19.90 12.26
CA GLY A 468 -28.41 -20.48 11.63
C GLY A 468 -29.39 -21.14 12.60
N ALA A 469 -29.25 -20.97 13.92
CA ALA A 469 -30.18 -21.53 14.91
C ALA A 469 -31.39 -20.61 15.13
N PRO A 470 -32.64 -21.13 15.14
CA PRO A 470 -33.86 -20.32 15.17
C PRO A 470 -34.01 -19.48 16.44
N VAL A 471 -34.26 -18.18 16.28
CA VAL A 471 -34.52 -17.24 17.39
C VAL A 471 -36.03 -17.13 17.63
N TYR A 472 -36.51 -17.72 18.73
CA TYR A 472 -37.94 -17.74 19.06
C TYR A 472 -38.44 -16.45 19.74
N ASN A 473 -37.58 -15.71 20.43
CA ASN A 473 -37.89 -14.43 21.07
C ASN A 473 -36.71 -13.46 20.92
N ASN A 474 -36.98 -12.26 20.41
CA ASN A 474 -36.00 -11.19 20.18
C ASN A 474 -36.29 -9.93 21.03
N ASN A 475 -37.30 -10.00 21.91
CA ASN A 475 -37.89 -8.87 22.63
C ASN A 475 -37.57 -8.85 24.14
N SER A 476 -37.02 -9.92 24.70
CA SER A 476 -36.75 -10.03 26.14
C SER A 476 -35.57 -10.96 26.40
N SER A 477 -34.65 -10.54 27.25
CA SER A 477 -33.54 -11.38 27.73
C SER A 477 -34.05 -12.47 28.69
N LEU A 478 -33.30 -13.56 28.80
CA LEU A 478 -33.52 -14.62 29.78
C LEU A 478 -33.17 -14.13 31.20
N THR A 479 -34.11 -14.24 32.14
CA THR A 479 -33.97 -13.76 33.53
C THR A 479 -34.48 -14.78 34.55
N ILE A 480 -34.04 -14.67 35.82
CA ILE A 480 -34.60 -15.46 36.94
C ILE A 480 -36.02 -14.96 37.28
N GLY A 481 -37.00 -15.40 36.51
CA GLY A 481 -38.38 -14.90 36.58
C GLY A 481 -38.51 -13.45 36.09
N THR A 482 -39.72 -12.89 36.17
CA THR A 482 -40.09 -11.62 35.50
C THR A 482 -39.39 -10.36 36.00
N ARG A 483 -38.61 -10.43 37.08
CA ARG A 483 -37.85 -9.30 37.67
C ARG A 483 -36.47 -9.71 38.22
N GLY A 484 -35.94 -10.86 37.80
CA GLY A 484 -34.60 -11.32 38.21
C GLY A 484 -33.47 -10.74 37.35
N PRO A 485 -32.20 -11.02 37.70
CA PRO A 485 -31.06 -10.69 36.85
C PRO A 485 -31.08 -11.46 35.53
N ILE A 486 -30.43 -10.90 34.50
CA ILE A 486 -30.19 -11.55 33.21
C ILE A 486 -29.17 -12.68 33.38
N LEU A 487 -29.39 -13.79 32.67
CA LEU A 487 -28.51 -14.97 32.70
C LEU A 487 -27.52 -14.96 31.53
N LEU A 488 -26.26 -15.31 31.83
CA LEU A 488 -25.16 -15.34 30.83
C LEU A 488 -25.36 -16.43 29.75
N GLU A 489 -26.25 -17.40 29.98
CA GLU A 489 -26.61 -18.44 29.01
C GLU A 489 -27.52 -17.95 27.88
N ASP A 490 -27.98 -16.68 27.92
CA ASP A 490 -28.70 -16.03 26.82
C ASP A 490 -27.74 -15.72 25.65
N TYR A 491 -27.42 -16.75 24.88
CA TYR A 491 -26.49 -16.66 23.76
C TYR A 491 -26.93 -15.63 22.70
N HIS A 492 -28.24 -15.52 22.45
CA HIS A 492 -28.78 -14.57 21.47
C HIS A 492 -28.60 -13.12 21.94
N PHE A 493 -28.86 -12.82 23.20
CA PHE A 493 -28.57 -11.52 23.81
C PHE A 493 -27.07 -11.18 23.73
N VAL A 494 -26.19 -12.13 24.08
CA VAL A 494 -24.73 -11.93 24.06
C VAL A 494 -24.21 -11.72 22.63
N GLU A 495 -24.61 -12.54 21.66
CA GLU A 495 -24.21 -12.41 20.26
C GLU A 495 -24.69 -11.08 19.64
N LYS A 496 -25.96 -10.73 19.88
CA LYS A 496 -26.58 -9.49 19.37
C LYS A 496 -25.88 -8.24 19.89
N LEU A 497 -25.53 -8.19 21.18
CA LEU A 497 -24.76 -7.07 21.75
C LEU A 497 -23.31 -7.07 21.27
N ALA A 498 -22.64 -8.22 21.23
CA ALA A 498 -21.26 -8.31 20.77
C ALA A 498 -21.09 -7.86 19.30
N ASN A 499 -22.09 -8.10 18.45
CA ASN A 499 -22.09 -7.56 17.08
C ASN A 499 -22.39 -6.05 17.05
N PHE A 500 -23.33 -5.55 17.86
CA PHE A 500 -23.62 -4.11 17.98
C PHE A 500 -22.39 -3.29 18.40
N ASP A 501 -21.65 -3.77 19.40
CA ASP A 501 -20.40 -3.16 19.90
C ASP A 501 -19.32 -3.02 18.81
N ARG A 502 -19.46 -3.75 17.69
CA ARG A 502 -18.47 -3.88 16.61
C ARG A 502 -18.95 -3.26 15.28
N GLU A 503 -20.08 -2.56 15.25
CA GLU A 503 -20.57 -1.87 14.04
C GLU A 503 -19.67 -0.70 13.54
N ARG A 504 -18.71 -0.24 14.33
CA ARG A 504 -17.92 0.96 14.03
C ARG A 504 -16.50 0.59 13.57
N ILE A 505 -16.26 0.74 12.27
CA ILE A 505 -14.91 0.78 11.68
C ILE A 505 -14.32 2.20 11.77
N PRO A 506 -12.99 2.38 11.60
CA PRO A 506 -12.39 3.70 11.46
C PRO A 506 -13.00 4.48 10.29
N GLU A 507 -13.11 5.79 10.43
CA GLU A 507 -13.42 6.67 9.32
C GLU A 507 -12.18 6.90 8.41
N ARG A 508 -12.33 7.67 7.33
CA ARG A 508 -11.20 8.04 6.48
C ARG A 508 -10.41 9.17 7.15
N VAL A 509 -9.08 9.07 7.18
CA VAL A 509 -8.18 10.07 7.79
C VAL A 509 -8.41 11.50 7.26
N VAL A 510 -8.81 11.61 6.00
CA VAL A 510 -9.40 12.81 5.37
C VAL A 510 -10.61 12.39 4.54
N HIS A 511 -11.50 13.35 4.22
CA HIS A 511 -12.77 13.13 3.53
C HIS A 511 -13.73 12.18 4.28
N ALA A 512 -13.70 12.19 5.61
CA ALA A 512 -14.55 11.37 6.47
C ALA A 512 -16.05 11.63 6.20
N ARG A 513 -16.49 12.89 6.33
CA ARG A 513 -17.84 13.33 5.99
C ARG A 513 -18.09 13.29 4.49
N GLY A 514 -19.16 12.62 4.05
CA GLY A 514 -19.53 12.55 2.63
C GLY A 514 -20.66 11.57 2.30
N ALA A 515 -21.20 11.68 1.10
CA ALA A 515 -22.32 10.89 0.57
C ALA A 515 -22.00 10.29 -0.81
N SER A 516 -22.64 9.15 -1.13
CA SER A 516 -22.43 8.44 -2.40
C SER A 516 -23.74 8.18 -3.15
N ALA A 517 -23.66 8.16 -4.48
CA ALA A 517 -24.76 7.85 -5.38
C ALA A 517 -24.28 7.02 -6.59
N LYS A 518 -25.18 6.21 -7.14
CA LYS A 518 -24.96 5.34 -8.31
C LYS A 518 -25.52 5.99 -9.57
N GLY A 519 -24.92 5.66 -10.71
CA GLY A 519 -25.30 6.24 -11.99
C GLY A 519 -24.66 5.55 -13.18
N PHE A 520 -24.59 6.27 -14.29
CA PHE A 520 -23.82 5.89 -15.47
C PHE A 520 -23.05 7.09 -16.03
N PHE A 521 -21.92 6.80 -16.65
CA PHE A 521 -21.23 7.69 -17.57
C PHE A 521 -21.52 7.26 -19.01
N GLU A 522 -21.76 8.22 -19.90
CA GLU A 522 -22.07 8.02 -21.31
C GLU A 522 -21.11 8.84 -22.17
N VAL A 523 -20.38 8.17 -23.06
CA VAL A 523 -19.50 8.83 -24.05
C VAL A 523 -20.37 9.58 -25.06
N THR A 524 -20.06 10.84 -25.35
CA THR A 524 -20.78 11.66 -26.33
C THR A 524 -19.91 12.09 -27.51
N HIS A 525 -18.58 12.04 -27.38
CA HIS A 525 -17.60 12.41 -28.40
C HIS A 525 -16.54 11.32 -28.54
N ASP A 526 -16.05 11.09 -29.76
CA ASP A 526 -14.99 10.10 -30.01
C ASP A 526 -13.62 10.69 -29.64
N ILE A 527 -12.93 10.02 -28.72
CA ILE A 527 -11.55 10.32 -28.31
C ILE A 527 -10.62 9.11 -28.44
N SER A 528 -10.99 8.11 -29.24
CA SER A 528 -10.21 6.89 -29.49
C SER A 528 -8.83 7.13 -30.13
N ALA A 529 -8.65 8.31 -30.76
CA ALA A 529 -7.35 8.80 -31.23
C ALA A 529 -6.38 9.17 -30.09
N LEU A 530 -6.89 9.45 -28.88
CA LEU A 530 -6.12 9.85 -27.70
C LEU A 530 -5.91 8.68 -26.71
N THR A 531 -6.88 7.76 -26.59
CA THR A 531 -6.85 6.65 -25.63
C THR A 531 -7.41 5.36 -26.20
N CYS A 532 -6.85 4.20 -25.81
CA CYS A 532 -7.38 2.88 -26.13
C CYS A 532 -8.38 2.30 -25.11
N ALA A 533 -8.71 3.01 -24.04
CA ALA A 533 -9.56 2.52 -22.94
C ALA A 533 -10.96 2.08 -23.41
N ASP A 534 -11.38 0.84 -23.12
CA ASP A 534 -12.67 0.29 -23.59
C ASP A 534 -13.86 1.19 -23.28
N PHE A 535 -13.92 1.78 -22.08
CA PHE A 535 -15.06 2.59 -21.64
C PHE A 535 -15.22 3.93 -22.41
N LEU A 536 -14.22 4.32 -23.20
CA LEU A 536 -14.18 5.53 -24.03
C LEU A 536 -14.22 5.23 -25.54
N ARG A 537 -14.38 3.96 -25.94
CA ARG A 537 -14.15 3.46 -27.31
C ARG A 537 -15.03 4.05 -28.42
N ALA A 538 -16.20 4.60 -28.11
CA ALA A 538 -17.15 5.18 -29.06
C ALA A 538 -18.26 5.99 -28.35
N PRO A 539 -18.87 7.00 -28.99
CA PRO A 539 -20.10 7.64 -28.53
C PRO A 539 -21.25 6.63 -28.30
N GLY A 540 -22.11 6.92 -27.32
CA GLY A 540 -23.22 6.06 -26.90
C GLY A 540 -22.82 4.91 -25.97
N VAL A 541 -21.52 4.70 -25.71
CA VAL A 541 -21.05 3.72 -24.72
C VAL A 541 -21.40 4.20 -23.32
N GLN A 542 -22.26 3.44 -22.63
CA GLN A 542 -22.59 3.64 -21.23
C GLN A 542 -21.76 2.71 -20.32
N THR A 543 -21.25 3.27 -19.23
CA THR A 543 -20.46 2.59 -18.19
C THR A 543 -21.06 2.89 -16.82
N PRO A 544 -21.41 1.87 -16.01
CA PRO A 544 -21.93 2.10 -14.66
C PRO A 544 -20.89 2.83 -13.78
N VAL A 545 -21.37 3.75 -12.93
CA VAL A 545 -20.51 4.44 -11.96
C VAL A 545 -21.09 4.41 -10.54
N ILE A 546 -20.20 4.50 -9.55
CA ILE A 546 -20.54 5.02 -8.22
C ILE A 546 -19.65 6.22 -7.92
N VAL A 547 -20.26 7.28 -7.38
CA VAL A 547 -19.59 8.55 -7.07
C VAL A 547 -19.72 8.82 -5.59
N ARG A 548 -18.65 9.34 -4.97
CA ARG A 548 -18.68 9.89 -3.62
C ARG A 548 -18.24 11.34 -3.61
N PHE A 549 -19.05 12.16 -2.95
CA PHE A 549 -18.74 13.54 -2.62
C PHE A 549 -18.47 13.68 -1.11
N SER A 550 -17.69 14.66 -0.72
CA SER A 550 -17.24 14.83 0.68
C SER A 550 -16.68 16.23 0.95
N THR A 551 -16.58 16.64 2.21
CA THR A 551 -15.61 17.67 2.65
C THR A 551 -14.20 17.04 2.72
N VAL A 552 -13.21 17.66 3.38
CA VAL A 552 -11.85 17.09 3.56
C VAL A 552 -11.48 16.93 5.03
N ILE A 553 -11.56 18.00 5.83
CA ILE A 553 -10.80 18.07 7.08
C ILE A 553 -11.52 17.44 8.27
N HIS A 554 -12.77 17.82 8.51
CA HIS A 554 -13.48 17.44 9.74
C HIS A 554 -14.12 16.05 9.66
N GLU A 555 -14.41 15.49 10.83
CA GLU A 555 -14.81 14.10 11.07
C GLU A 555 -16.17 13.78 10.45
N ARG A 556 -16.58 12.50 10.41
CA ARG A 556 -17.84 12.05 9.76
C ARG A 556 -19.11 12.79 10.21
N GLY A 557 -19.13 13.31 11.44
CA GLY A 557 -20.26 14.08 11.99
C GLY A 557 -20.31 15.56 11.57
N SER A 558 -19.29 16.07 10.89
CA SER A 558 -19.10 17.51 10.65
C SER A 558 -20.15 18.16 9.72
N PRO A 559 -20.42 19.47 9.87
CA PRO A 559 -21.28 20.21 8.96
C PRO A 559 -20.72 20.30 7.53
N GLU A 560 -21.58 20.05 6.55
CA GLU A 560 -21.24 20.14 5.12
C GLU A 560 -21.12 21.59 4.61
N THR A 561 -21.37 22.61 5.46
CA THR A 561 -21.24 24.03 5.12
C THR A 561 -19.87 24.63 5.45
N LEU A 562 -18.94 23.85 6.01
CA LEU A 562 -17.59 24.35 6.34
C LEU A 562 -16.80 24.74 5.07
N ARG A 563 -15.93 25.75 5.20
CA ARG A 563 -15.04 26.21 4.13
C ARG A 563 -13.90 25.22 3.93
N ASP A 564 -13.94 24.48 2.82
CA ASP A 564 -13.10 23.29 2.59
C ASP A 564 -13.15 22.95 1.09
N PRO A 565 -12.13 22.33 0.46
CA PRO A 565 -12.36 21.68 -0.84
C PRO A 565 -13.45 20.61 -0.71
N ARG A 566 -14.07 20.24 -1.84
CA ARG A 566 -15.02 19.12 -1.87
C ARG A 566 -14.42 17.97 -2.68
N GLY A 567 -14.40 16.77 -2.10
CA GLY A 567 -14.00 15.55 -2.81
C GLY A 567 -15.00 15.22 -3.91
N PHE A 568 -14.50 14.74 -5.05
CA PHE A 568 -15.29 14.33 -6.22
C PHE A 568 -14.67 13.03 -6.77
N ALA A 569 -14.96 11.90 -6.13
CA ALA A 569 -14.38 10.61 -6.48
C ALA A 569 -15.35 9.78 -7.32
N VAL A 570 -14.96 9.40 -8.54
CA VAL A 570 -15.77 8.61 -9.49
C VAL A 570 -15.11 7.24 -9.71
N LYS A 571 -15.84 6.16 -9.46
CA LYS A 571 -15.45 4.79 -9.80
C LYS A 571 -16.27 4.34 -11.01
N PHE A 572 -15.58 4.06 -12.11
CA PHE A 572 -16.15 3.48 -13.33
C PHE A 572 -15.99 1.96 -13.30
N TYR A 573 -17.08 1.23 -13.46
CA TYR A 573 -17.07 -0.23 -13.55
C TYR A 573 -16.93 -0.65 -15.02
N THR A 574 -15.69 -0.65 -15.54
CA THR A 574 -15.42 -0.93 -16.95
C THR A 574 -15.38 -2.44 -17.25
N ARG A 575 -15.23 -2.79 -18.54
CA ARG A 575 -15.03 -4.19 -18.98
C ARG A 575 -13.61 -4.71 -18.74
N GLU A 576 -12.65 -3.83 -18.46
CA GLU A 576 -11.21 -4.12 -18.33
C GLU A 576 -10.69 -3.77 -16.92
N GLY A 577 -11.56 -3.91 -15.90
CA GLY A 577 -11.29 -3.52 -14.52
C GLY A 577 -12.05 -2.26 -14.09
N ASN A 578 -11.89 -1.88 -12.83
CA ASN A 578 -12.37 -0.58 -12.34
C ASN A 578 -11.39 0.54 -12.73
N PHE A 579 -11.90 1.75 -12.96
CA PHE A 579 -11.11 2.99 -13.05
C PHE A 579 -11.59 3.99 -11.99
N ASP A 580 -10.67 4.55 -11.21
CA ASP A 580 -10.98 5.51 -10.13
C ASP A 580 -10.41 6.91 -10.42
N LEU A 581 -11.26 7.81 -10.93
CA LEU A 581 -10.93 9.24 -11.04
C LEU A 581 -11.20 9.94 -9.71
N VAL A 582 -10.19 10.00 -8.85
CA VAL A 582 -10.29 10.56 -7.49
C VAL A 582 -9.96 12.06 -7.49
N GLY A 583 -10.95 12.88 -7.83
CA GLY A 583 -10.83 14.33 -7.96
C GLY A 583 -11.26 15.15 -6.72
N ASN A 584 -11.18 16.47 -6.87
CA ASN A 584 -11.79 17.48 -6.00
C ASN A 584 -12.65 18.44 -6.85
N ASN A 585 -13.41 19.33 -6.24
CA ASN A 585 -14.07 20.44 -6.95
C ASN A 585 -13.08 21.45 -7.53
N PHE A 586 -11.94 21.67 -6.87
CA PHE A 586 -10.89 22.58 -7.31
C PHE A 586 -9.90 21.90 -8.27
N PRO A 587 -9.39 22.60 -9.29
CA PRO A 587 -8.49 22.05 -10.31
C PRO A 587 -7.01 22.00 -9.87
N VAL A 588 -6.68 22.49 -8.67
CA VAL A 588 -5.32 22.54 -8.11
C VAL A 588 -5.28 22.03 -6.67
N PHE A 589 -4.09 21.88 -6.11
CA PHE A 589 -3.88 21.50 -4.71
C PHE A 589 -2.92 22.44 -3.96
N PHE A 590 -2.86 22.34 -2.63
CA PHE A 590 -2.04 23.23 -1.78
C PHE A 590 -0.53 22.94 -1.83
N ILE A 591 -0.14 21.74 -2.22
CA ILE A 591 1.24 21.23 -2.17
C ILE A 591 1.52 20.41 -3.43
N ARG A 592 2.78 20.41 -3.88
CA ARG A 592 3.23 19.71 -5.09
C ARG A 592 3.89 18.35 -4.87
N ASP A 593 4.23 18.02 -3.62
CA ASP A 593 4.92 16.79 -3.26
C ASP A 593 4.19 16.12 -2.09
N GLY A 594 3.82 14.86 -2.25
CA GLY A 594 3.04 14.13 -1.24
C GLY A 594 3.79 13.85 0.06
N MET A 595 5.11 14.05 0.11
CA MET A 595 5.90 14.13 1.34
C MET A 595 5.30 15.14 2.34
N LYS A 596 4.65 16.20 1.84
CA LYS A 596 4.00 17.24 2.66
C LYS A 596 2.54 16.99 2.99
N PHE A 597 1.94 15.90 2.51
CA PHE A 597 0.54 15.61 2.77
C PHE A 597 0.22 15.42 4.26
N PRO A 598 1.04 14.73 5.09
CA PRO A 598 0.79 14.64 6.53
C PRO A 598 0.93 15.99 7.23
N ASP A 599 2.07 16.70 7.05
CA ASP A 599 2.30 18.03 7.65
C ASP A 599 1.15 19.01 7.33
N MET A 600 0.67 19.00 6.07
CA MET A 600 -0.45 19.83 5.58
C MET A 600 -1.80 19.43 6.19
N VAL A 601 -2.08 18.12 6.32
CA VAL A 601 -3.32 17.66 6.98
C VAL A 601 -3.28 17.96 8.48
N HIS A 602 -2.12 17.84 9.12
CA HIS A 602 -1.95 18.18 10.54
C HIS A 602 -2.24 19.66 10.79
N SER A 603 -1.69 20.58 9.99
CA SER A 603 -1.91 22.03 10.17
C SER A 603 -3.36 22.45 9.91
N LEU A 604 -4.04 21.79 8.97
CA LEU A 604 -5.45 22.02 8.64
C LEU A 604 -6.43 21.37 9.63
N LYS A 605 -6.12 20.21 10.20
CA LYS A 605 -6.94 19.51 11.23
C LYS A 605 -7.08 20.35 12.52
N PRO A 606 -8.09 20.06 13.36
CA PRO A 606 -8.17 20.61 14.70
C PRO A 606 -6.87 20.39 15.48
N ASN A 607 -6.40 21.45 16.17
CA ASN A 607 -5.17 21.46 16.96
C ASN A 607 -5.17 20.32 17.99
N PRO A 608 -4.12 19.48 18.08
CA PRO A 608 -4.10 18.31 18.97
C PRO A 608 -4.24 18.64 20.46
N LYS A 609 -4.00 19.90 20.88
CA LYS A 609 -4.12 20.38 22.25
C LYS A 609 -5.51 20.95 22.61
N SER A 610 -6.19 21.61 21.66
CA SER A 610 -7.50 22.26 21.91
C SER A 610 -8.68 21.54 21.24
N HIS A 611 -8.41 20.62 20.30
CA HIS A 611 -9.37 19.97 19.41
C HIS A 611 -10.27 20.96 18.65
N ILE A 612 -9.73 22.14 18.32
CA ILE A 612 -10.36 23.21 17.56
C ILE A 612 -9.49 23.52 16.33
N GLN A 613 -10.10 23.76 15.17
CA GLN A 613 -9.37 24.27 13.99
C GLN A 613 -9.04 25.75 14.19
N GLU A 614 -7.77 26.12 14.04
CA GLU A 614 -7.25 27.45 14.39
C GLU A 614 -6.39 28.00 13.22
N ASP A 615 -6.74 29.19 12.71
CA ASP A 615 -6.15 29.75 11.48
C ASP A 615 -4.63 29.96 11.58
N TRP A 616 -4.08 30.33 12.74
CA TRP A 616 -2.63 30.51 12.90
C TRP A 616 -1.80 29.26 12.55
N ARG A 617 -2.30 28.03 12.76
CA ARG A 617 -1.57 26.79 12.39
C ARG A 617 -1.52 26.61 10.88
N ILE A 618 -2.66 26.87 10.23
CA ILE A 618 -2.81 26.86 8.78
C ILE A 618 -1.84 27.89 8.17
N LEU A 619 -1.84 29.11 8.73
CA LEU A 619 -1.05 30.22 8.24
C LEU A 619 0.46 30.09 8.52
N ASP A 620 0.95 29.49 9.62
CA ASP A 620 2.39 29.21 9.77
C ASP A 620 2.85 28.20 8.74
N PHE A 621 2.22 27.01 8.67
CA PHE A 621 2.64 25.94 7.75
C PHE A 621 2.73 26.43 6.30
N PHE A 622 1.70 27.15 5.83
CA PHE A 622 1.68 27.68 4.47
C PHE A 622 2.53 28.95 4.27
N SER A 623 3.00 29.61 5.34
CA SER A 623 4.05 30.64 5.21
C SER A 623 5.39 30.08 4.73
N HIS A 624 5.62 28.77 4.84
CA HIS A 624 6.80 28.11 4.25
C HIS A 624 6.57 27.55 2.84
N HIS A 625 5.32 27.52 2.36
CA HIS A 625 4.92 26.82 1.13
C HIS A 625 4.17 27.77 0.17
N PRO A 626 4.89 28.67 -0.55
CA PRO A 626 4.29 29.66 -1.44
C PRO A 626 3.49 29.06 -2.61
N GLU A 627 3.71 27.79 -2.97
CA GLU A 627 2.91 27.12 -4.01
C GLU A 627 1.42 26.97 -3.63
N SER A 628 1.11 26.99 -2.34
CA SER A 628 -0.26 26.90 -1.83
C SER A 628 -1.14 28.08 -2.25
N LEU A 629 -0.54 29.21 -2.63
CA LEU A 629 -1.23 30.49 -2.84
C LEU A 629 -2.35 30.39 -3.89
N HIS A 630 -2.15 29.59 -4.95
CA HIS A 630 -3.17 29.40 -5.98
C HIS A 630 -4.41 28.69 -5.44
N MET A 631 -4.20 27.63 -4.65
CA MET A 631 -5.27 26.91 -3.96
C MET A 631 -6.00 27.78 -2.93
N PHE A 632 -5.29 28.67 -2.23
CA PHE A 632 -5.92 29.67 -1.36
C PHE A 632 -6.87 30.61 -2.11
N THR A 633 -6.59 30.94 -3.37
CA THR A 633 -7.57 31.71 -4.18
C THR A 633 -8.87 30.94 -4.40
N PHE A 634 -8.86 29.60 -4.44
CA PHE A 634 -10.10 28.80 -4.54
C PHE A 634 -10.75 28.61 -3.16
N LEU A 635 -9.96 28.33 -2.12
CA LEU A 635 -10.47 28.09 -0.76
C LEU A 635 -11.20 29.29 -0.16
N GLN A 636 -10.68 30.51 -0.35
CA GLN A 636 -11.26 31.75 0.23
C GLN A 636 -12.18 32.51 -0.74
N ASP A 637 -12.45 31.93 -1.91
CA ASP A 637 -13.48 32.37 -2.85
C ASP A 637 -14.83 31.73 -2.51
N ASP A 638 -15.92 32.18 -3.10
CA ASP A 638 -17.28 31.71 -2.75
C ASP A 638 -17.43 30.20 -3.00
N VAL A 639 -16.71 29.66 -4.00
CA VAL A 639 -16.61 28.22 -4.31
C VAL A 639 -15.98 27.35 -3.20
N GLY A 640 -15.42 27.95 -2.15
CA GLY A 640 -15.02 27.26 -0.91
C GLY A 640 -16.17 26.76 -0.05
N VAL A 641 -17.41 27.22 -0.30
CA VAL A 641 -18.63 26.64 0.27
C VAL A 641 -19.69 26.46 -0.83
N PRO A 642 -19.66 25.36 -1.60
CA PRO A 642 -20.73 25.04 -2.53
C PRO A 642 -22.09 24.90 -1.83
N GLN A 643 -23.19 25.22 -2.53
CA GLN A 643 -24.56 25.15 -1.99
C GLN A 643 -24.97 23.72 -1.61
N ASP A 644 -24.51 22.75 -2.39
CA ASP A 644 -24.73 21.33 -2.24
C ASP A 644 -23.72 20.58 -3.14
N TYR A 645 -23.78 19.25 -3.18
CA TYR A 645 -22.88 18.44 -4.01
C TYR A 645 -23.22 18.46 -5.50
N ARG A 646 -24.40 18.95 -5.92
CA ARG A 646 -24.85 18.96 -7.32
C ARG A 646 -24.39 20.23 -8.04
N HIS A 647 -24.43 21.37 -7.36
CA HIS A 647 -24.06 22.67 -7.90
C HIS A 647 -22.55 23.00 -7.76
N MET A 648 -21.67 22.02 -7.98
CA MET A 648 -20.21 22.20 -7.97
C MET A 648 -19.53 21.56 -9.17
N GLU A 649 -18.39 22.11 -9.57
CA GLU A 649 -17.49 21.48 -10.53
C GLU A 649 -16.77 20.27 -9.91
N GLY A 650 -16.13 19.48 -10.76
CA GLY A 650 -15.16 18.45 -10.38
C GLY A 650 -13.93 18.54 -11.26
N SER A 651 -12.79 18.07 -10.77
CA SER A 651 -11.50 18.14 -11.45
C SER A 651 -10.63 16.95 -11.05
N GLY A 652 -9.93 16.34 -12.00
CA GLY A 652 -8.92 15.29 -11.73
C GLY A 652 -7.70 15.79 -10.95
N VAL A 653 -7.49 17.11 -10.94
CA VAL A 653 -6.39 17.86 -10.31
C VAL A 653 -5.01 17.53 -10.89
N ASN A 654 -4.53 16.31 -10.62
CA ASN A 654 -3.29 15.78 -11.15
C ASN A 654 -3.35 15.65 -12.68
N THR A 655 -2.18 15.74 -13.31
CA THR A 655 -2.03 15.39 -14.72
C THR A 655 -1.90 13.87 -14.84
N TYR A 656 -2.63 13.24 -15.77
CA TYR A 656 -2.52 11.82 -16.12
C TYR A 656 -1.96 11.67 -17.53
N THR A 657 -1.75 10.44 -17.98
CA THR A 657 -1.36 10.13 -19.37
C THR A 657 -2.45 9.30 -20.05
N LEU A 658 -2.95 9.75 -21.20
CA LEU A 658 -3.71 8.92 -22.14
C LEU A 658 -2.74 8.21 -23.09
N ILE A 659 -3.05 6.97 -23.47
CA ILE A 659 -2.25 6.17 -24.39
C ILE A 659 -3.18 5.59 -25.47
N ASN A 660 -2.95 5.92 -26.74
CA ASN A 660 -3.78 5.44 -27.84
C ASN A 660 -3.35 4.06 -28.36
N LYS A 661 -4.10 3.49 -29.31
CA LYS A 661 -3.82 2.15 -29.88
C LYS A 661 -2.49 2.02 -30.62
N ALA A 662 -1.87 3.13 -31.02
CA ALA A 662 -0.53 3.15 -31.63
C ALA A 662 0.59 3.39 -30.60
N GLY A 663 0.25 3.49 -29.31
CA GLY A 663 1.19 3.80 -28.24
C GLY A 663 1.60 5.27 -28.18
N LYS A 664 0.91 6.20 -28.86
CA LYS A 664 1.17 7.63 -28.61
C LYS A 664 0.61 8.03 -27.25
N THR A 665 1.45 8.67 -26.44
CA THR A 665 1.09 9.31 -25.17
C THR A 665 0.58 10.74 -25.37
N HIS A 666 -0.35 11.14 -24.51
CA HIS A 666 -0.77 12.53 -24.32
C HIS A 666 -0.98 12.78 -22.83
N TYR A 667 -0.40 13.84 -22.28
CA TYR A 667 -0.78 14.28 -20.94
C TYR A 667 -2.22 14.82 -20.95
N VAL A 668 -2.96 14.61 -19.87
CA VAL A 668 -4.38 14.99 -19.75
C VAL A 668 -4.74 15.55 -18.39
N LYS A 669 -5.64 16.54 -18.35
CA LYS A 669 -6.43 16.92 -17.17
C LYS A 669 -7.92 16.68 -17.43
N PHE A 670 -8.66 16.25 -16.41
CA PHE A 670 -10.10 15.92 -16.48
C PHE A 670 -10.95 16.96 -15.72
N HIS A 671 -12.07 17.38 -16.29
CA HIS A 671 -12.93 18.45 -15.76
C HIS A 671 -14.42 18.07 -15.86
N TRP A 672 -15.14 18.16 -14.75
CA TRP A 672 -16.59 17.93 -14.66
C TRP A 672 -17.32 19.26 -14.50
N LYS A 673 -18.19 19.60 -15.45
CA LYS A 673 -19.01 20.82 -15.42
C LYS A 673 -20.48 20.48 -15.12
N PRO A 674 -21.10 20.98 -14.03
CA PRO A 674 -22.47 20.64 -13.64
C PRO A 674 -23.48 21.27 -14.60
N THR A 675 -24.49 20.51 -15.04
CA THR A 675 -25.52 21.04 -15.96
C THR A 675 -26.50 22.00 -15.28
N CYS A 676 -26.66 21.91 -13.96
CA CYS A 676 -27.44 22.86 -13.14
C CYS A 676 -26.66 24.14 -12.76
N GLY A 677 -25.40 24.27 -13.20
CA GLY A 677 -24.53 25.40 -12.90
C GLY A 677 -23.91 25.35 -11.49
N VAL A 678 -22.95 26.24 -11.24
CA VAL A 678 -22.24 26.35 -9.95
C VAL A 678 -22.99 27.30 -9.02
N LYS A 679 -23.17 26.92 -7.75
CA LYS A 679 -23.80 27.74 -6.70
C LYS A 679 -23.09 27.55 -5.37
N CYS A 680 -23.07 28.60 -4.55
CA CYS A 680 -22.31 28.68 -3.31
C CYS A 680 -23.18 29.29 -2.20
N LEU A 681 -22.81 29.05 -0.94
CA LEU A 681 -23.34 29.79 0.21
C LEU A 681 -22.37 30.92 0.58
N LEU A 682 -22.90 32.08 0.93
CA LEU A 682 -22.13 33.11 1.65
C LEU A 682 -22.08 32.79 3.15
N GLU A 683 -21.19 33.46 3.88
CA GLU A 683 -20.90 33.19 5.31
C GLU A 683 -22.16 33.05 6.19
N ASP A 684 -23.08 34.02 6.15
CA ASP A 684 -24.31 34.00 6.96
C ASP A 684 -25.25 32.84 6.57
N GLU A 685 -25.28 32.47 5.29
CA GLU A 685 -26.06 31.35 4.78
C GLU A 685 -25.43 30.01 5.21
N ALA A 686 -24.11 29.89 5.16
CA ALA A 686 -23.36 28.71 5.60
C ALA A 686 -23.53 28.46 7.11
N ILE A 687 -23.58 29.51 7.92
CA ILE A 687 -23.90 29.44 9.36
C ILE A 687 -25.35 28.98 9.55
N LYS A 688 -26.31 29.63 8.88
CA LYS A 688 -27.75 29.33 9.03
C LYS A 688 -28.11 27.92 8.56
N VAL A 689 -27.58 27.49 7.41
CA VAL A 689 -27.80 26.14 6.85
C VAL A 689 -27.07 25.09 7.70
N GLY A 690 -25.82 25.33 8.11
CA GLY A 690 -25.06 24.39 8.93
C GLY A 690 -25.68 24.17 10.31
N GLY A 691 -26.15 25.25 10.96
CA GLY A 691 -26.80 25.20 12.27
C GLY A 691 -28.21 24.61 12.26
N THR A 692 -28.90 24.58 11.11
CA THR A 692 -30.23 23.95 10.97
C THR A 692 -30.16 22.53 10.40
N ASN A 693 -29.22 22.25 9.50
CA ASN A 693 -28.96 20.93 8.96
C ASN A 693 -27.48 20.76 8.54
N HIS A 694 -26.67 20.24 9.48
CA HIS A 694 -25.28 19.85 9.23
C HIS A 694 -25.13 18.85 8.05
N SER A 695 -26.19 18.14 7.66
CA SER A 695 -26.27 17.15 6.58
C SER A 695 -27.01 17.64 5.32
N HIS A 696 -27.05 18.95 5.05
CA HIS A 696 -27.84 19.52 3.94
C HIS A 696 -27.44 19.01 2.55
N ALA A 697 -26.15 18.88 2.23
CA ALA A 697 -25.68 18.50 0.89
C ALA A 697 -25.89 16.99 0.63
N THR A 698 -25.71 16.16 1.67
CA THR A 698 -26.10 14.75 1.68
C THR A 698 -27.61 14.60 1.44
N LYS A 699 -28.44 15.41 2.13
CA LYS A 699 -29.90 15.37 1.98
C LYS A 699 -30.36 15.82 0.59
N ASP A 700 -29.82 16.92 0.08
CA ASP A 700 -30.13 17.46 -1.25
C ASP A 700 -29.86 16.44 -2.36
N LEU A 701 -28.70 15.77 -2.32
CA LEU A 701 -28.35 14.72 -3.29
C LEU A 701 -29.34 13.54 -3.23
N TYR A 702 -29.63 13.05 -2.02
CA TYR A 702 -30.51 11.89 -1.80
C TYR A 702 -31.96 12.19 -2.21
N ASP A 703 -32.52 13.32 -1.75
CA ASP A 703 -33.88 13.76 -2.05
C ASP A 703 -34.05 14.00 -3.56
N SER A 704 -33.07 14.63 -4.21
CA SER A 704 -33.13 14.94 -5.63
C SER A 704 -33.16 13.69 -6.50
N ILE A 705 -32.33 12.69 -6.18
CA ILE A 705 -32.35 11.40 -6.89
C ILE A 705 -33.64 10.63 -6.60
N ALA A 706 -34.14 10.66 -5.36
CA ALA A 706 -35.42 10.04 -5.01
C ALA A 706 -36.62 10.69 -5.72
N ALA A 707 -36.55 12.00 -6.01
CA ALA A 707 -37.55 12.75 -6.77
C ALA A 707 -37.40 12.66 -8.30
N GLY A 708 -36.40 11.93 -8.82
CA GLY A 708 -36.12 11.85 -10.27
C GLY A 708 -35.36 13.05 -10.85
N ASN A 709 -34.97 14.02 -10.01
CA ASN A 709 -34.19 15.21 -10.38
C ASN A 709 -32.68 14.87 -10.42
N TYR A 710 -32.31 13.92 -11.27
CA TYR A 710 -30.96 13.37 -11.39
C TYR A 710 -29.94 14.46 -11.77
N PRO A 711 -28.87 14.69 -10.97
CA PRO A 711 -27.81 15.59 -11.36
C PRO A 711 -26.96 15.00 -12.50
N GLU A 712 -26.58 15.86 -13.45
CA GLU A 712 -25.69 15.53 -14.56
C GLU A 712 -24.45 16.45 -14.57
N TRP A 713 -23.28 15.87 -14.88
CA TRP A 713 -22.06 16.60 -15.21
C TRP A 713 -21.57 16.22 -16.60
N LYS A 714 -21.07 17.20 -17.35
CA LYS A 714 -20.34 16.95 -18.61
C LYS A 714 -18.86 16.79 -18.31
N LEU A 715 -18.25 15.74 -18.87
CA LEU A 715 -16.81 15.52 -18.82
C LEU A 715 -16.14 16.24 -19.99
N PHE A 716 -15.15 17.05 -19.67
CA PHE A 716 -14.20 17.65 -20.60
C PHE A 716 -12.77 17.22 -20.25
N ILE A 717 -11.87 17.29 -21.22
CA ILE A 717 -10.43 17.12 -21.03
C ILE A 717 -9.64 18.28 -21.65
N GLN A 718 -8.51 18.62 -21.04
CA GLN A 718 -7.42 19.34 -21.72
C GLN A 718 -6.32 18.31 -22.05
N THR A 719 -5.67 18.42 -23.20
CA THR A 719 -4.60 17.50 -23.63
C THR A 719 -3.33 18.24 -24.05
N MET A 720 -2.17 17.67 -23.72
CA MET A 720 -0.85 18.19 -24.05
C MET A 720 0.03 17.06 -24.63
N ASP A 721 0.85 17.38 -25.61
CA ASP A 721 1.91 16.48 -26.10
C ASP A 721 3.10 16.57 -25.12
N PRO A 722 3.68 15.47 -24.60
CA PRO A 722 4.81 15.55 -23.68
C PRO A 722 6.00 16.36 -24.23
N ASP A 723 6.29 16.24 -25.53
CA ASP A 723 7.30 17.05 -26.25
C ASP A 723 7.04 18.58 -26.23
N HIS A 724 5.89 19.02 -25.70
CA HIS A 724 5.50 20.43 -25.55
C HIS A 724 5.60 20.93 -24.10
N GLU A 725 5.90 20.09 -23.11
CA GLU A 725 5.92 20.48 -21.69
C GLU A 725 6.88 21.65 -21.41
N ASP A 726 7.98 21.71 -22.16
CA ASP A 726 9.02 22.71 -21.95
C ASP A 726 8.61 24.14 -22.37
N ARG A 727 7.52 24.28 -23.15
CA ARG A 727 7.05 25.55 -23.73
C ARG A 727 6.33 26.46 -22.73
N PHE A 728 6.03 25.98 -21.53
CA PHE A 728 5.30 26.71 -20.50
C PHE A 728 6.26 27.30 -19.45
N ASP A 729 5.87 28.45 -18.86
CA ASP A 729 6.60 29.09 -17.76
C ASP A 729 6.26 28.47 -16.39
N PHE A 730 5.60 27.32 -16.39
CA PHE A 730 5.27 26.49 -15.24
C PHE A 730 5.42 25.02 -15.63
N ASP A 731 5.60 24.13 -14.66
CA ASP A 731 5.66 22.69 -14.86
C ASP A 731 4.24 22.11 -15.08
N PRO A 732 3.93 21.45 -16.22
CA PRO A 732 2.60 20.87 -16.47
C PRO A 732 2.18 19.74 -15.52
N LEU A 733 3.12 19.17 -14.76
CA LEU A 733 2.93 18.14 -13.76
C LEU A 733 2.88 18.70 -12.32
N ASP A 734 3.08 20.02 -12.14
CA ASP A 734 2.83 20.69 -10.85
C ASP A 734 1.32 20.83 -10.62
N VAL A 735 0.79 19.99 -9.73
CA VAL A 735 -0.61 19.98 -9.28
C VAL A 735 -1.10 21.30 -8.65
N THR A 736 -0.21 22.26 -8.34
CA THR A 736 -0.63 23.62 -7.94
C THR A 736 -1.00 24.51 -9.14
N LYS A 737 -0.89 24.01 -10.38
CA LYS A 737 -1.11 24.75 -11.63
C LYS A 737 -2.33 24.27 -12.43
N THR A 738 -3.09 25.23 -12.95
CA THR A 738 -4.05 24.98 -14.05
C THR A 738 -3.33 25.07 -15.39
N TRP A 739 -3.93 24.47 -16.42
CA TRP A 739 -3.53 24.72 -17.81
C TRP A 739 -4.45 25.79 -18.41
N PRO A 740 -3.94 26.86 -19.07
CA PRO A 740 -4.79 27.92 -19.61
C PRO A 740 -5.78 27.42 -20.67
N GLU A 741 -7.08 27.63 -20.46
CA GLU A 741 -8.15 27.15 -21.37
C GLU A 741 -8.18 27.87 -22.73
N ASP A 742 -7.51 29.01 -22.87
CA ASP A 742 -7.31 29.75 -24.12
C ASP A 742 -6.18 29.18 -24.99
N ILE A 743 -5.21 28.49 -24.37
CA ILE A 743 -4.09 27.83 -25.05
C ILE A 743 -4.38 26.34 -25.26
N LEU A 744 -4.98 25.68 -24.25
CA LEU A 744 -5.32 24.26 -24.23
C LEU A 744 -6.83 24.10 -23.95
N PRO A 745 -7.68 24.23 -24.98
CA PRO A 745 -9.13 24.29 -24.79
C PRO A 745 -9.75 22.98 -24.31
N LEU A 746 -10.84 23.13 -23.55
CA LEU A 746 -11.67 22.02 -23.05
C LEU A 746 -12.35 21.26 -24.20
N GLN A 747 -11.92 20.03 -24.42
CA GLN A 747 -12.51 19.08 -25.38
C GLN A 747 -13.60 18.26 -24.67
N PRO A 748 -14.85 18.22 -25.17
CA PRO A 748 -15.91 17.40 -24.58
C PRO A 748 -15.66 15.90 -24.80
N VAL A 749 -16.07 15.08 -23.83
CA VAL A 749 -15.91 13.60 -23.89
C VAL A 749 -17.24 12.88 -23.68
N GLY A 750 -18.00 13.26 -22.66
CA GLY A 750 -19.18 12.52 -22.23
C GLY A 750 -20.01 13.24 -21.17
N ARG A 751 -20.98 12.53 -20.59
CA ARG A 751 -21.83 13.00 -19.50
C ARG A 751 -22.00 11.92 -18.44
N MET A 752 -22.10 12.31 -17.17
CA MET A 752 -22.35 11.43 -16.04
C MET A 752 -23.66 11.81 -15.37
N VAL A 753 -24.58 10.85 -15.24
CA VAL A 753 -25.90 11.04 -14.62
C VAL A 753 -26.01 10.15 -13.38
N LEU A 754 -26.32 10.72 -12.23
CA LEU A 754 -26.53 9.97 -10.99
C LEU A 754 -28.02 9.73 -10.77
N ASN A 755 -28.48 8.50 -11.00
CA ASN A 755 -29.90 8.15 -11.08
C ASN A 755 -30.38 7.14 -10.04
N LYS A 756 -29.51 6.62 -9.17
CA LYS A 756 -29.88 5.72 -8.09
C LYS A 756 -29.17 6.05 -6.77
N ASN A 757 -29.94 6.16 -5.69
CA ASN A 757 -29.39 6.21 -4.32
C ASN A 757 -28.80 4.84 -3.93
N ILE A 758 -27.76 4.87 -3.09
CA ILE A 758 -27.17 3.66 -2.51
C ILE A 758 -28.19 2.88 -1.68
N ASP A 759 -28.08 1.56 -1.69
CA ASP A 759 -29.02 0.64 -1.03
C ASP A 759 -28.71 0.49 0.46
N ASN A 760 -27.44 0.71 0.87
CA ASN A 760 -27.04 0.82 2.28
C ASN A 760 -25.87 1.80 2.47
N PHE A 761 -26.02 2.78 3.36
CA PHE A 761 -25.00 3.81 3.58
C PHE A 761 -23.66 3.26 4.11
N PHE A 762 -23.70 2.24 4.98
CA PHE A 762 -22.47 1.67 5.54
C PHE A 762 -21.71 0.86 4.49
N ALA A 763 -22.38 -0.07 3.80
CA ALA A 763 -21.76 -0.92 2.80
C ALA A 763 -21.33 -0.16 1.51
N GLU A 764 -22.00 0.95 1.17
CA GLU A 764 -21.83 1.59 -0.15
C GLU A 764 -21.45 3.08 -0.12
N ASN A 765 -21.34 3.71 1.05
CA ASN A 765 -20.68 5.01 1.21
C ASN A 765 -19.54 4.95 2.24
N GLU A 766 -19.73 4.29 3.38
CA GLU A 766 -18.64 4.19 4.37
C GLU A 766 -17.56 3.20 3.90
N GLN A 767 -17.92 1.98 3.52
CA GLN A 767 -16.99 0.96 3.04
C GLN A 767 -16.49 1.18 1.60
N LEU A 768 -17.03 2.17 0.88
CA LEU A 768 -16.61 2.51 -0.49
C LEU A 768 -15.16 3.01 -0.52
N ALA A 769 -14.39 2.53 -1.50
CA ALA A 769 -12.95 2.74 -1.61
C ALA A 769 -12.56 3.15 -3.04
N PHE A 770 -11.74 4.20 -3.14
CA PHE A 770 -11.24 4.74 -4.42
C PHE A 770 -9.74 4.92 -4.34
N CYS A 771 -8.97 4.54 -5.37
CA CYS A 771 -7.52 4.70 -5.37
C CYS A 771 -7.01 5.17 -6.75
N PRO A 772 -6.23 6.26 -6.86
CA PRO A 772 -5.67 6.70 -8.15
C PRO A 772 -4.80 5.68 -8.90
N ALA A 773 -4.39 4.59 -8.25
CA ALA A 773 -3.70 3.46 -8.87
C ALA A 773 -4.63 2.44 -9.55
N ILE A 774 -5.94 2.56 -9.35
CA ILE A 774 -6.95 1.74 -10.01
C ILE A 774 -7.22 2.38 -11.37
N ILE A 775 -6.37 2.00 -12.32
CA ILE A 775 -6.38 2.41 -13.73
C ILE A 775 -6.71 1.24 -14.67
N VAL A 776 -7.12 1.57 -15.88
CA VAL A 776 -7.47 0.65 -16.97
C VAL A 776 -6.56 0.90 -18.18
N PRO A 777 -6.41 -0.06 -19.12
CA PRO A 777 -5.65 0.16 -20.36
C PRO A 777 -5.99 1.50 -21.04
N GLY A 778 -4.99 2.18 -21.59
CA GLY A 778 -5.16 3.48 -22.25
C GLY A 778 -5.22 4.69 -21.33
N ILE A 779 -5.23 4.52 -20.01
CA ILE A 779 -5.01 5.57 -19.00
C ILE A 779 -3.86 5.15 -18.09
N TYR A 780 -2.92 6.06 -17.83
CA TYR A 780 -1.71 5.79 -17.06
C TYR A 780 -1.29 7.01 -16.22
N TYR A 781 -0.27 6.83 -15.37
CA TYR A 781 0.24 7.88 -14.49
C TYR A 781 1.07 8.94 -15.25
N SER A 782 1.39 10.03 -14.56
CA SER A 782 2.47 10.97 -14.92
C SER A 782 3.47 11.06 -13.76
N ASP A 783 4.56 11.79 -13.94
CA ASP A 783 5.59 11.98 -12.91
C ASP A 783 5.24 13.08 -11.87
N ASP A 784 3.98 13.53 -11.83
CA ASP A 784 3.40 14.38 -10.77
C ASP A 784 3.66 13.77 -9.38
N LYS A 785 4.52 14.41 -8.58
CA LYS A 785 5.00 13.89 -7.29
C LYS A 785 3.90 13.69 -6.25
N LEU A 786 2.80 14.45 -6.35
CA LEU A 786 1.63 14.21 -5.50
C LEU A 786 0.86 12.98 -6.00
N LEU A 787 0.59 12.84 -7.30
CA LEU A 787 -0.05 11.65 -7.87
C LEU A 787 0.73 10.36 -7.52
N GLN A 788 2.05 10.39 -7.69
CA GLN A 788 2.99 9.32 -7.37
C GLN A 788 2.99 8.94 -5.86
N THR A 789 2.58 9.84 -4.98
CA THR A 789 2.33 9.50 -3.56
C THR A 789 0.92 8.95 -3.34
N ARG A 790 -0.08 9.48 -4.04
CA ARG A 790 -1.49 9.07 -3.93
C ARG A 790 -1.72 7.62 -4.41
N ILE A 791 -1.00 7.15 -5.44
CA ILE A 791 -1.12 5.76 -5.94
C ILE A 791 -0.80 4.72 -4.85
N PHE A 792 0.11 5.01 -3.92
CA PHE A 792 0.34 4.16 -2.74
C PHE A 792 -0.68 4.41 -1.63
N SER A 793 -0.79 5.67 -1.18
CA SER A 793 -1.41 6.02 0.10
C SER A 793 -2.87 5.59 0.23
N TYR A 794 -3.67 5.73 -0.84
CA TYR A 794 -5.10 5.41 -0.80
C TYR A 794 -5.35 3.92 -0.53
N ALA A 795 -4.58 3.03 -1.14
CA ALA A 795 -4.76 1.59 -0.96
C ALA A 795 -4.27 1.11 0.42
N ASP A 796 -3.20 1.69 0.96
CA ASP A 796 -2.73 1.37 2.31
C ASP A 796 -3.77 1.74 3.38
N THR A 797 -4.27 2.99 3.38
CA THR A 797 -5.30 3.42 4.34
C THR A 797 -6.59 2.61 4.18
N GLN A 798 -6.91 2.12 2.97
CA GLN A 798 -8.05 1.23 2.73
C GLN A 798 -7.85 -0.15 3.37
N ARG A 799 -6.67 -0.78 3.23
CA ARG A 799 -6.38 -2.07 3.87
C ARG A 799 -6.40 -1.99 5.40
N HIS A 800 -5.97 -0.87 5.99
CA HIS A 800 -6.13 -0.62 7.42
C HIS A 800 -7.61 -0.46 7.83
N ARG A 801 -8.35 0.38 7.10
CA ARG A 801 -9.72 0.80 7.45
C ARG A 801 -10.79 -0.26 7.21
N LEU A 802 -10.57 -1.15 6.24
CA LEU A 802 -11.55 -2.11 5.72
C LEU A 802 -11.05 -3.57 5.68
N GLY A 803 -9.80 -3.83 6.08
CA GLY A 803 -9.14 -5.13 5.94
C GLY A 803 -8.55 -5.37 4.55
N PRO A 804 -7.75 -6.44 4.37
CA PRO A 804 -7.08 -6.73 3.09
C PRO A 804 -8.07 -7.01 1.95
N ASN A 805 -9.19 -7.67 2.26
CA ASN A 805 -10.21 -8.09 1.30
C ASN A 805 -11.24 -7.01 0.95
N TYR A 806 -10.95 -5.72 1.18
CA TYR A 806 -11.89 -4.63 0.94
C TYR A 806 -12.40 -4.53 -0.50
N LEU A 807 -11.63 -5.03 -1.47
CA LEU A 807 -12.03 -5.11 -2.88
C LEU A 807 -12.97 -6.29 -3.20
N GLN A 808 -13.23 -7.20 -2.27
CA GLN A 808 -14.33 -8.18 -2.39
C GLN A 808 -15.71 -7.55 -2.07
N LEU A 809 -15.74 -6.44 -1.33
CA LEU A 809 -16.98 -5.79 -0.91
C LEU A 809 -17.79 -5.30 -2.14
N PRO A 810 -19.13 -5.46 -2.19
CA PRO A 810 -19.90 -5.30 -3.42
C PRO A 810 -19.76 -3.95 -4.14
N ALA A 811 -19.56 -2.86 -3.40
CA ALA A 811 -19.36 -1.50 -3.95
C ALA A 811 -17.91 -1.20 -4.38
N ASN A 812 -16.96 -2.09 -4.07
CA ASN A 812 -15.55 -1.99 -4.45
C ASN A 812 -15.16 -3.00 -5.54
N ALA A 813 -15.79 -4.17 -5.55
CA ALA A 813 -15.48 -5.28 -6.45
C ALA A 813 -15.64 -4.91 -7.94
N PRO A 814 -14.75 -5.38 -8.83
CA PRO A 814 -14.91 -5.21 -10.26
C PRO A 814 -16.18 -5.89 -10.78
N LYS A 815 -16.69 -5.40 -11.93
CA LYS A 815 -17.85 -5.99 -12.64
C LYS A 815 -17.45 -6.73 -13.92
N CYS A 816 -16.15 -6.88 -14.15
CA CYS A 816 -15.55 -7.72 -15.18
C CYS A 816 -15.15 -9.10 -14.61
N ALA A 817 -14.74 -10.02 -15.49
CA ALA A 817 -13.99 -11.20 -15.05
C ALA A 817 -12.65 -10.77 -14.44
N HIS A 818 -12.20 -11.49 -13.41
CA HIS A 818 -10.94 -11.23 -12.70
C HIS A 818 -10.40 -12.55 -12.14
N HIS A 819 -9.07 -12.73 -12.14
CA HIS A 819 -8.41 -13.94 -11.65
C HIS A 819 -7.07 -13.56 -11.00
N ASN A 820 -6.85 -13.94 -9.73
CA ASN A 820 -5.68 -13.53 -8.95
C ASN A 820 -5.30 -14.56 -7.86
N ASN A 821 -4.17 -14.40 -7.17
CA ASN A 821 -3.66 -15.34 -6.15
C ASN A 821 -4.09 -15.00 -4.71
N HIS A 822 -5.03 -14.09 -4.50
CA HIS A 822 -5.43 -13.66 -3.15
C HIS A 822 -6.52 -14.58 -2.58
N HIS A 823 -6.11 -15.62 -1.82
CA HIS A 823 -7.00 -16.65 -1.27
C HIS A 823 -7.36 -16.48 0.23
N ASP A 824 -6.49 -15.86 1.03
CA ASP A 824 -6.65 -15.74 2.49
C ASP A 824 -7.14 -14.33 2.88
N GLY A 825 -6.88 -13.90 4.12
CA GLY A 825 -7.23 -12.56 4.61
C GLY A 825 -8.47 -12.53 5.48
N PHE A 826 -8.48 -11.58 6.44
CA PHE A 826 -9.63 -11.35 7.30
C PHE A 826 -10.89 -11.09 6.45
N MET A 827 -11.98 -11.80 6.78
CA MET A 827 -13.25 -11.77 6.03
C MET A 827 -13.11 -12.03 4.52
N ASN A 828 -12.27 -12.99 4.12
CA ASN A 828 -12.40 -13.56 2.77
C ASN A 828 -13.68 -14.40 2.68
N PHE A 829 -14.54 -14.11 1.70
CA PHE A 829 -15.79 -14.85 1.45
C PHE A 829 -15.93 -15.30 -0.01
N MET A 830 -14.87 -15.22 -0.81
CA MET A 830 -14.85 -15.76 -2.17
C MET A 830 -14.93 -17.29 -2.11
N HIS A 831 -15.94 -17.87 -2.78
CA HIS A 831 -15.94 -19.31 -3.00
C HIS A 831 -14.89 -19.63 -4.07
N ARG A 832 -13.85 -20.34 -3.65
CA ARG A 832 -12.76 -20.82 -4.50
C ARG A 832 -12.62 -22.33 -4.37
N ASP A 833 -12.80 -23.06 -5.45
CA ASP A 833 -12.57 -24.50 -5.58
C ASP A 833 -11.28 -24.83 -6.36
N GLU A 834 -10.60 -23.81 -6.89
CA GLU A 834 -9.30 -23.90 -7.54
C GLU A 834 -8.24 -24.48 -6.58
N GLU A 835 -7.53 -25.52 -7.02
CA GLU A 835 -6.39 -26.08 -6.29
C GLU A 835 -5.10 -25.26 -6.51
N VAL A 836 -5.01 -24.49 -7.60
CA VAL A 836 -3.90 -23.57 -7.87
C VAL A 836 -4.16 -22.20 -7.24
N ASN A 837 -3.20 -21.71 -6.46
CA ASN A 837 -3.23 -20.37 -5.83
C ASN A 837 -1.94 -19.57 -6.04
N TYR A 838 -1.20 -19.90 -7.11
CA TYR A 838 0.11 -19.34 -7.45
C TYR A 838 0.24 -19.23 -8.99
N PHE A 839 1.25 -18.53 -9.51
CA PHE A 839 1.51 -18.43 -10.96
C PHE A 839 3.01 -18.30 -11.29
N PRO A 840 3.52 -18.88 -12.40
CA PRO A 840 2.80 -19.68 -13.41
C PRO A 840 2.41 -21.06 -12.89
N SER A 841 1.49 -21.73 -13.59
CA SER A 841 1.08 -23.11 -13.34
C SER A 841 0.85 -23.84 -14.67
N ARG A 842 0.88 -25.18 -14.65
CA ARG A 842 0.34 -26.04 -15.73
C ARG A 842 -1.05 -26.60 -15.42
N HIS A 843 -1.53 -26.42 -14.20
CA HIS A 843 -2.84 -26.89 -13.75
C HIS A 843 -3.89 -25.79 -13.70
N ASP A 844 -3.46 -24.54 -13.83
CA ASP A 844 -4.29 -23.39 -14.19
C ASP A 844 -4.04 -22.99 -15.67
N PRO A 845 -5.06 -22.96 -16.55
CA PRO A 845 -4.92 -22.48 -17.94
C PRO A 845 -4.84 -20.94 -18.07
N VAL A 846 -4.93 -20.18 -16.97
CA VAL A 846 -4.85 -18.70 -17.00
C VAL A 846 -3.47 -18.24 -17.46
N ARG A 847 -3.47 -17.31 -18.40
CA ARG A 847 -2.25 -16.74 -19.01
C ARG A 847 -2.08 -15.25 -18.70
N HIS A 848 -0.95 -14.68 -19.11
CA HIS A 848 -0.82 -13.21 -19.13
C HIS A 848 -1.81 -12.58 -20.12
N ALA A 849 -2.29 -11.39 -19.77
CA ALA A 849 -3.04 -10.55 -20.70
C ALA A 849 -2.13 -10.05 -21.83
N GLU A 850 -2.73 -9.62 -22.95
CA GLU A 850 -2.00 -9.01 -24.06
C GLU A 850 -1.29 -7.71 -23.61
N GLN A 851 -0.14 -7.42 -24.22
CA GLN A 851 0.62 -6.21 -23.90
C GLN A 851 -0.04 -4.97 -24.54
N TYR A 852 -0.72 -4.19 -23.71
CA TYR A 852 -1.18 -2.85 -24.09
C TYR A 852 0.03 -1.92 -24.34
N PRO A 853 -0.06 -0.96 -25.28
CA PRO A 853 1.10 -0.27 -25.84
C PRO A 853 1.61 0.89 -24.95
N ILE A 854 1.96 0.58 -23.70
CA ILE A 854 2.62 1.52 -22.78
C ILE A 854 4.07 1.75 -23.28
N PRO A 855 4.47 2.98 -23.67
CA PRO A 855 5.79 3.16 -24.28
C PRO A 855 6.94 3.04 -23.28
N PRO A 856 8.08 2.46 -23.68
CA PRO A 856 9.29 2.41 -22.87
C PRO A 856 9.90 3.82 -22.73
N VAL A 857 9.64 4.49 -21.60
CA VAL A 857 10.27 5.78 -21.27
C VAL A 857 11.72 5.56 -20.86
N ARG A 858 12.66 6.27 -21.52
CA ARG A 858 14.09 6.22 -21.22
C ARG A 858 14.47 7.29 -20.18
N LEU A 859 14.55 6.89 -18.92
CA LEU A 859 14.98 7.77 -17.84
C LEU A 859 16.52 7.92 -17.82
N SER A 860 17.02 9.14 -17.60
CA SER A 860 18.44 9.43 -17.41
C SER A 860 18.62 10.62 -16.46
N GLY A 861 19.07 10.37 -15.23
CA GLY A 861 19.28 11.41 -14.23
C GLY A 861 20.29 11.00 -13.16
N LYS A 862 20.30 11.75 -12.06
CA LYS A 862 21.05 11.44 -10.82
C LYS A 862 20.07 11.23 -9.67
N ARG A 863 20.36 10.33 -8.74
CA ARG A 863 19.55 10.09 -7.54
C ARG A 863 19.59 11.33 -6.62
N TYR A 864 18.54 12.16 -6.62
CA TYR A 864 18.43 13.39 -5.83
C TYR A 864 17.07 13.55 -5.14
N LYS A 865 17.03 14.34 -4.07
CA LYS A 865 15.81 14.95 -3.51
C LYS A 865 15.83 16.44 -3.84
N CYS A 866 14.84 16.94 -4.57
CA CYS A 866 14.79 18.32 -5.05
C CYS A 866 13.36 18.79 -5.34
N VAL A 867 13.16 20.12 -5.29
CA VAL A 867 11.98 20.80 -5.84
C VAL A 867 12.05 20.73 -7.38
N ILE A 868 10.93 21.00 -8.05
CA ILE A 868 10.87 21.20 -9.51
C ILE A 868 11.52 22.54 -9.90
N GLU A 869 11.92 22.73 -11.16
CA GLU A 869 12.57 23.97 -11.59
C GLU A 869 11.58 25.11 -11.87
N LYS A 870 10.44 24.81 -12.51
CA LYS A 870 9.46 25.81 -12.98
C LYS A 870 8.34 26.07 -11.95
N GLU A 871 8.73 26.40 -10.71
CA GLU A 871 7.80 26.57 -9.58
C GLU A 871 6.68 27.60 -9.82
N ASN A 872 7.01 28.78 -10.36
CA ASN A 872 6.10 29.88 -10.71
C ASN A 872 4.90 30.10 -9.76
N ASN A 873 5.18 30.27 -8.47
CA ASN A 873 4.18 30.22 -7.40
C ASN A 873 3.15 31.37 -7.39
N PHE A 874 3.44 32.50 -8.04
CA PHE A 874 2.70 33.76 -7.84
C PHE A 874 1.81 34.19 -9.03
N LYS A 875 2.12 33.74 -10.26
CA LYS A 875 1.47 34.21 -11.50
C LYS A 875 -0.03 33.89 -11.56
N GLN A 876 -0.38 32.60 -11.57
CA GLN A 876 -1.77 32.13 -11.66
C GLN A 876 -2.67 32.62 -10.49
N PRO A 877 -2.23 32.65 -9.21
CA PRO A 877 -3.02 33.27 -8.14
C PRO A 877 -3.38 34.74 -8.43
N GLY A 878 -2.42 35.51 -8.97
CA GLY A 878 -2.64 36.91 -9.34
C GLY A 878 -3.58 37.07 -10.54
N GLU A 879 -3.41 36.26 -11.58
CA GLU A 879 -4.28 36.22 -12.76
C GLU A 879 -5.72 35.90 -12.35
N ARG A 880 -5.90 34.91 -11.46
CA ARG A 880 -7.21 34.51 -10.95
C ARG A 880 -7.86 35.60 -10.08
N TYR A 881 -7.11 36.29 -9.21
CA TYR A 881 -7.61 37.48 -8.50
C TYR A 881 -8.09 38.59 -9.45
N ARG A 882 -7.30 38.87 -10.50
CA ARG A 882 -7.64 39.88 -11.52
C ARG A 882 -8.84 39.50 -12.40
N SER A 883 -9.17 38.21 -12.51
CA SER A 883 -10.35 37.73 -13.26
C SER A 883 -11.70 38.02 -12.58
N TRP A 884 -11.70 38.38 -11.29
CA TRP A 884 -12.91 38.54 -10.50
C TRP A 884 -13.55 39.93 -10.60
N ALA A 885 -14.88 39.96 -10.48
CA ALA A 885 -15.62 41.20 -10.23
C ALA A 885 -15.23 41.84 -8.88
N PRO A 886 -15.32 43.18 -8.73
CA PRO A 886 -14.82 43.88 -7.54
C PRO A 886 -15.44 43.45 -6.21
N ASP A 887 -16.72 43.04 -6.20
CA ASP A 887 -17.41 42.53 -5.00
C ASP A 887 -16.86 41.17 -4.53
N ARG A 888 -16.43 40.33 -5.47
CA ARG A 888 -15.83 39.02 -5.21
C ARG A 888 -14.37 39.17 -4.75
N GLN A 889 -13.63 40.11 -5.34
CA GLN A 889 -12.34 40.55 -4.82
C GLN A 889 -12.47 41.07 -3.37
N GLU A 890 -13.51 41.85 -3.08
CA GLU A 890 -13.77 42.41 -1.76
C GLU A 890 -14.06 41.32 -0.71
N ARG A 891 -14.96 40.36 -1.01
CA ARG A 891 -15.21 39.21 -0.12
C ARG A 891 -13.94 38.40 0.17
N PHE A 892 -13.14 38.13 -0.86
CA PHE A 892 -11.86 37.44 -0.72
C PHE A 892 -10.88 38.19 0.22
N ILE A 893 -10.74 39.51 0.04
CA ILE A 893 -9.87 40.33 0.90
C ILE A 893 -10.35 40.30 2.36
N CYS A 894 -11.66 40.41 2.61
CA CYS A 894 -12.20 40.32 3.97
C CYS A 894 -11.88 38.99 4.65
N ARG A 895 -11.98 37.86 3.94
CA ARG A 895 -11.64 36.52 4.47
C ARG A 895 -10.15 36.40 4.80
N ILE A 896 -9.27 36.83 3.90
CA ILE A 896 -7.81 36.82 4.11
C ILE A 896 -7.40 37.75 5.28
N VAL A 897 -8.00 38.94 5.39
CA VAL A 897 -7.77 39.86 6.51
C VAL A 897 -8.27 39.25 7.83
N GLY A 898 -9.41 38.56 7.83
CA GLY A 898 -9.95 37.86 9.00
C GLY A 898 -8.96 36.83 9.56
N ALA A 899 -8.51 35.89 8.72
CA ALA A 899 -7.54 34.87 9.12
C ALA A 899 -6.20 35.48 9.58
N LEU A 900 -5.69 36.50 8.87
CA LEU A 900 -4.47 37.23 9.27
C LEU A 900 -4.64 38.12 10.52
N SER A 901 -5.86 38.24 11.06
CA SER A 901 -6.16 38.97 12.29
C SER A 901 -6.22 38.08 13.54
N ASP A 902 -6.05 36.75 13.40
CA ASP A 902 -5.88 35.84 14.55
C ASP A 902 -4.71 36.35 15.43
N PRO A 903 -4.92 36.56 16.75
CA PRO A 903 -3.91 37.10 17.65
C PRO A 903 -2.68 36.19 17.84
N ARG A 904 -2.76 34.90 17.47
CA ARG A 904 -1.60 33.98 17.44
C ARG A 904 -0.78 34.09 16.15
N VAL A 905 -1.33 34.69 15.08
CA VAL A 905 -0.55 34.98 13.86
C VAL A 905 0.47 36.06 14.18
N THR A 906 1.74 35.67 14.22
CA THR A 906 2.87 36.55 14.55
C THR A 906 3.07 37.63 13.48
N HIS A 907 3.83 38.67 13.83
CA HIS A 907 4.21 39.70 12.87
C HIS A 907 5.00 39.12 11.68
N GLU A 908 5.85 38.12 11.92
CA GLU A 908 6.61 37.44 10.85
C GLU A 908 5.68 36.70 9.87
N VAL A 909 4.82 35.80 10.35
CA VAL A 909 3.87 35.05 9.50
C VAL A 909 2.98 36.02 8.72
N ARG A 910 2.46 37.08 9.36
CA ARG A 910 1.67 38.13 8.71
C ARG A 910 2.43 38.85 7.59
N THR A 911 3.70 39.18 7.81
CA THR A 911 4.55 39.84 6.81
C THR A 911 4.89 38.92 5.64
N VAL A 912 5.14 37.62 5.87
CA VAL A 912 5.35 36.63 4.80
C VAL A 912 4.10 36.51 3.92
N TRP A 913 2.91 36.42 4.52
CA TRP A 913 1.65 36.38 3.77
C TRP A 913 1.38 37.65 2.97
N LEU A 914 1.65 38.83 3.53
CA LEU A 914 1.59 40.09 2.78
C LEU A 914 2.57 40.10 1.60
N SER A 915 3.78 39.56 1.78
CA SER A 915 4.77 39.42 0.70
C SER A 915 4.29 38.49 -0.42
N TYR A 916 3.66 37.36 -0.09
CA TYR A 916 3.11 36.43 -1.08
C TYR A 916 1.96 37.06 -1.87
N TRP A 917 1.02 37.73 -1.20
CA TRP A 917 -0.08 38.42 -1.88
C TRP A 917 0.41 39.60 -2.74
N SER A 918 1.38 40.39 -2.27
CA SER A 918 2.02 41.47 -3.03
C SER A 918 2.81 40.97 -4.26
N GLN A 919 3.35 39.75 -4.23
CA GLN A 919 4.03 39.12 -5.37
C GLN A 919 3.04 38.60 -6.42
N ALA A 920 1.87 38.10 -6.02
CA ALA A 920 0.81 37.68 -6.94
C ALA A 920 0.08 38.88 -7.57
N ASP A 921 -0.31 39.86 -6.76
CA ASP A 921 -0.88 41.12 -7.21
C ASP A 921 -0.60 42.27 -6.22
N LYS A 922 0.09 43.32 -6.70
CA LYS A 922 0.46 44.47 -5.86
C LYS A 922 -0.74 45.20 -5.26
N SER A 923 -1.89 45.24 -5.96
CA SER A 923 -3.11 45.86 -5.44
C SER A 923 -3.74 45.01 -4.35
N LEU A 924 -3.74 43.67 -4.51
CA LEU A 924 -4.21 42.75 -3.47
C LEU A 924 -3.41 42.89 -2.18
N GLY A 925 -2.08 42.80 -2.25
CA GLY A 925 -1.20 42.96 -1.09
C GLY A 925 -1.39 44.31 -0.38
N GLN A 926 -1.45 45.41 -1.13
CA GLN A 926 -1.74 46.74 -0.59
C GLN A 926 -3.11 46.84 0.10
N LYS A 927 -4.17 46.26 -0.48
CA LYS A 927 -5.52 46.27 0.11
C LYS A 927 -5.57 45.49 1.43
N ILE A 928 -4.87 44.34 1.53
CA ILE A 928 -4.79 43.54 2.75
C ILE A 928 -3.97 44.25 3.82
N ALA A 929 -2.75 44.73 3.49
CA ALA A 929 -1.88 45.44 4.41
C ALA A 929 -2.57 46.66 5.04
N SER A 930 -3.27 47.46 4.22
CA SER A 930 -4.01 48.65 4.66
C SER A 930 -5.09 48.33 5.69
N ARG A 931 -5.75 47.16 5.60
CA ARG A 931 -6.79 46.74 6.55
C ARG A 931 -6.23 46.15 7.84
N LEU A 932 -5.06 45.52 7.76
CA LEU A 932 -4.31 45.05 8.93
C LEU A 932 -3.54 46.18 9.64
N ASN A 933 -3.55 47.41 9.10
CA ASN A 933 -2.75 48.55 9.56
C ASN A 933 -1.23 48.27 9.56
N VAL A 934 -0.76 47.44 8.62
CA VAL A 934 0.66 47.10 8.42
C VAL A 934 1.18 47.79 7.16
N LYS A 935 2.48 48.08 7.08
CA LYS A 935 3.10 48.55 5.84
C LYS A 935 3.16 47.40 4.80
N PRO A 936 2.76 47.62 3.54
CA PRO A 936 2.84 46.63 2.46
C PRO A 936 4.27 46.36 1.97
#